data_AF-A0A8T5U0Q2-F1
#
_entry.id   AF-A0A8T5U0Q2-F1
#
_cell.length_a   1.000
_cell.length_b   1.000
_cell.length_c   1.000
_cell.angle_alpha   90.00
_cell.angle_beta   90.00
_cell.angle_gamma   90.00
#
_symmetry.space_group_name_H-M   'P 1'
#
loop_
_entity.id
_entity.type
_entity.pdbx_description
1 polymer ?
#
loop_
_entity_poly.entity_id
_entity_poly.type
_entity_poly.pdbx_seq_one_letter_code
_entity_poly.pdbx_strand_id
1 'polypeptide(L)'
;MRKKVVVLGIVLIFLTTSLIFNNKEQYDKNTQKSKILSSSNGIHQETFVFGIRTFPQDIDPHSASGHNSFNVINQVCERLYAYNTSDPGLEILPQLASDFGIWEINPDGTANYTISLKSGILFHDGMPFNATAVKWSFDRLKYFIENGFCPFVDIYRYYDTDSSSFKYIINRTEVLNENTIRFILNKPYVVFEGLLTFSGSSILSPLSTPPTEEIDIATGELVSTGPFVYDGNEFGVEIVFHAFEQYWNGKADIEEMVFSVISDTILRRQALLNGDVHFLDNIDSSNIPLFEADPNVVLIDEGKTDFTIRYLGMNNNQINSTFREAISTAINYSYILDELLEGRGKRLKSPIPEGWPYADDSLQVAIYNLSHARYIMTTMGFGVGFTTDAQWQAATFATFNYTYVTTNTFTSKIFPLLKVNLSLIGIDVVDAGVSSIDWLNRLLEIGGYTRDYLQLYWTGWIVEYLDPNIILNPLFTNRTRSYNDCQYNGYLSAMEAGRDPFDVFDNVQLLMEAAWIETDGMAKNAMYQRIQQLLVEEDMPWAFGFVRNLTHAHSVELTGFHQNGLNILYFYSCNWSKYYPNVDIYIDDINPKFNWSKTALENDWCTGSGTWEDPYIIQDLIFDNQSKLGYIYIENSNVYFQVKNCTFYGSLNGITLLNVNNSQIFNNTLWGSDLISQHGIRLSLSNNNTVYDCSINGTQFGIQLMESNYSRIFENNIQNCSFCGIASMSSSYNLIADNYLLRNNYGIFDTDGFNITIRENTVDGSLFYGIGASVSKNDTIIRNIVVRSEYMAITLYSSNNTLIQYNNLSNNIGYGMGIYGSIYGESDNNQVSYNKISDNTDIGIALNNITSNNLFFNNELLNNSLNAQDNGILNLWDNGAIGNSWDDYLGTDVDDDGIGDVPYSIDGEANSFDNYPIFDDGPDEIPVISIYNPENDDVFGKNAPPFNILIETYNLDSSWYTLDGGITNISITGFTGTINQDEWNKFNSETITIRFYANNSKGFLGFSEITVYKDITDPEITVNNPEVGETFEASPPIYDITVNEENLDTIWYTLDDGATNITISENTGIIDETAWDSQPNGYITIRFYANDTLGNVGASSPVIITKDAPQTPPGNIFAIFLLFIIIGAAAAIGVILFLLYRKFRT
;
A
#
# COMPACT_ATOMS: atom_id res chain seq x y z
N MET A 1 -1.26 -79.09 -9.46
CA MET A 1 -1.06 -78.45 -8.15
C MET A 1 0.35 -78.69 -7.58
N ARG A 2 1.42 -78.46 -8.36
CA ARG A 2 2.84 -78.58 -7.93
C ARG A 2 3.80 -77.56 -8.58
N LYS A 3 3.28 -76.52 -9.25
CA LYS A 3 4.09 -75.42 -9.82
C LYS A 3 3.88 -74.05 -9.14
N LYS A 4 3.02 -73.97 -8.11
CA LYS A 4 2.77 -72.73 -7.34
C LYS A 4 3.50 -72.63 -5.99
N VAL A 5 4.27 -73.66 -5.59
CA VAL A 5 4.97 -73.68 -4.28
C VAL A 5 6.48 -73.40 -4.41
N VAL A 6 7.08 -73.60 -5.58
CA VAL A 6 8.51 -73.28 -5.81
C VAL A 6 8.74 -71.80 -6.15
N VAL A 7 7.75 -71.13 -6.74
CA VAL A 7 7.87 -69.69 -7.10
C VAL A 7 7.73 -68.79 -5.86
N LEU A 8 6.95 -69.19 -4.84
CA LEU A 8 6.83 -68.41 -3.60
C LEU A 8 8.12 -68.43 -2.74
N GLY A 9 8.88 -69.54 -2.78
CA GLY A 9 10.14 -69.66 -2.03
C GLY A 9 11.30 -68.86 -2.63
N ILE A 10 11.33 -68.70 -3.96
CA ILE A 10 12.38 -67.92 -4.64
C ILE A 10 12.10 -66.42 -4.53
N VAL A 11 10.84 -65.98 -4.55
CA VAL A 11 10.46 -64.58 -4.35
C VAL A 11 10.73 -64.11 -2.90
N LEU A 12 10.55 -64.98 -1.89
CA LEU A 12 10.88 -64.63 -0.49
C LEU A 12 12.39 -64.54 -0.21
N ILE A 13 13.21 -65.30 -0.93
CA ILE A 13 14.68 -65.24 -0.79
C ILE A 13 15.23 -64.00 -1.53
N PHE A 14 14.64 -63.59 -2.66
CA PHE A 14 15.00 -62.33 -3.33
C PHE A 14 14.54 -61.07 -2.59
N LEU A 15 13.40 -61.13 -1.88
CA LEU A 15 12.93 -60.01 -1.03
C LEU A 15 13.80 -59.85 0.23
N THR A 16 14.25 -60.92 0.86
CA THR A 16 15.11 -60.83 2.06
C THR A 16 16.57 -60.45 1.72
N THR A 17 17.07 -60.83 0.55
CA THR A 17 18.42 -60.40 0.10
C THR A 17 18.44 -58.97 -0.45
N SER A 18 17.38 -58.49 -1.10
CA SER A 18 17.28 -57.07 -1.52
C SER A 18 17.07 -56.12 -0.34
N LEU A 19 16.39 -56.55 0.72
CA LEU A 19 16.25 -55.76 1.97
C LEU A 19 17.56 -55.68 2.77
N ILE A 20 18.46 -56.66 2.65
CA ILE A 20 19.77 -56.64 3.33
C ILE A 20 20.82 -55.86 2.52
N PHE A 21 20.74 -55.86 1.18
CA PHE A 21 21.62 -55.03 0.34
C PHE A 21 21.18 -53.55 0.31
N ASN A 22 19.87 -53.24 0.23
CA ASN A 22 19.41 -51.84 0.36
C ASN A 22 19.70 -51.27 1.75
N ASN A 23 19.54 -52.04 2.83
CA ASN A 23 19.90 -51.53 4.15
C ASN A 23 21.40 -51.37 4.33
N LYS A 24 22.27 -52.09 3.61
CA LYS A 24 23.72 -51.90 3.71
C LYS A 24 24.24 -50.77 2.83
N GLU A 25 23.68 -50.55 1.64
CA GLU A 25 23.95 -49.35 0.83
C GLU A 25 23.33 -48.08 1.44
N GLN A 26 22.17 -48.17 2.08
CA GLN A 26 21.56 -47.04 2.78
C GLN A 26 22.22 -46.79 4.14
N TYR A 27 22.77 -47.82 4.81
CA TYR A 27 23.63 -47.64 5.97
C TYR A 27 25.01 -47.11 5.57
N ASP A 28 25.65 -47.60 4.51
CA ASP A 28 26.95 -47.06 4.03
C ASP A 28 26.81 -45.64 3.43
N LYS A 29 25.69 -45.31 2.77
CA LYS A 29 25.35 -43.92 2.37
C LYS A 29 24.96 -43.03 3.54
N ASN A 30 24.30 -43.56 4.58
CA ASN A 30 24.07 -42.81 5.82
C ASN A 30 25.36 -42.68 6.65
N THR A 31 26.33 -43.58 6.51
CA THR A 31 27.66 -43.49 7.15
C THR A 31 28.60 -42.57 6.37
N GLN A 32 28.34 -42.34 5.07
CA GLN A 32 28.97 -41.26 4.29
C GLN A 32 28.27 -39.90 4.47
N LYS A 33 26.94 -39.85 4.57
CA LYS A 33 26.18 -38.64 5.00
C LYS A 33 26.50 -38.24 6.44
N SER A 34 26.82 -39.20 7.31
CA SER A 34 27.34 -38.90 8.65
C SER A 34 28.82 -38.57 8.64
N LYS A 35 29.56 -38.68 7.53
CA LYS A 35 31.02 -38.44 7.55
C LYS A 35 31.39 -36.97 7.42
N ILE A 36 30.44 -36.12 7.05
CA ILE A 36 30.55 -34.65 7.16
C ILE A 36 29.98 -34.18 8.52
N LEU A 37 28.99 -34.90 9.08
CA LEU A 37 28.37 -34.61 10.39
C LEU A 37 28.96 -35.40 11.59
N SER A 38 30.08 -36.13 11.44
CA SER A 38 30.73 -36.87 12.56
C SER A 38 32.25 -36.74 12.64
N SER A 39 32.84 -35.71 12.01
CA SER A 39 34.07 -35.14 12.55
C SER A 39 33.71 -34.24 13.73
N SER A 40 33.43 -34.86 14.88
CA SER A 40 33.30 -34.16 16.17
C SER A 40 34.66 -33.66 16.69
N ASN A 41 35.43 -33.04 15.81
CA ASN A 41 36.66 -32.28 16.06
C ASN A 41 36.66 -31.11 15.06
N GLY A 42 35.98 -30.02 15.42
CA GLY A 42 35.99 -28.74 14.73
C GLY A 42 35.14 -28.71 13.45
N ILE A 43 33.92 -28.16 13.56
CA ILE A 43 33.46 -27.26 12.50
C ILE A 43 34.56 -26.20 12.40
N HIS A 44 35.18 -26.05 11.23
CA HIS A 44 36.18 -25.02 11.01
C HIS A 44 35.56 -23.68 11.43
N GLN A 45 36.27 -22.87 12.22
CA GLN A 45 35.84 -21.52 12.64
C GLN A 45 35.67 -20.53 11.46
N GLU A 46 35.44 -21.02 10.23
CA GLU A 46 35.55 -20.31 8.96
C GLU A 46 34.36 -20.59 8.00
N THR A 47 33.50 -21.59 8.24
CA THR A 47 32.34 -21.93 7.37
C THR A 47 31.02 -21.36 7.90
N PHE A 48 30.38 -20.47 7.14
CA PHE A 48 29.02 -19.96 7.40
C PHE A 48 27.95 -20.83 6.74
N VAL A 49 26.83 -21.06 7.43
CA VAL A 49 25.73 -21.92 6.94
C VAL A 49 24.41 -21.18 7.08
N PHE A 50 23.78 -20.88 5.94
CA PHE A 50 22.44 -20.29 5.85
C PHE A 50 21.40 -21.39 5.58
N GLY A 51 20.45 -21.59 6.49
CA GLY A 51 19.38 -22.57 6.34
C GLY A 51 18.21 -22.01 5.54
N ILE A 52 18.08 -22.40 4.29
CA ILE A 52 16.99 -21.96 3.40
C ILE A 52 15.86 -22.98 3.34
N ARG A 53 14.62 -22.52 3.16
CA ARG A 53 13.44 -23.39 3.07
C ARG A 53 13.34 -24.14 1.74
N THR A 54 13.73 -23.49 0.66
CA THR A 54 13.56 -24.00 -0.71
C THR A 54 14.81 -23.69 -1.53
N PHE A 55 15.25 -24.64 -2.35
CA PHE A 55 16.30 -24.41 -3.33
C PHE A 55 15.89 -23.31 -4.32
N PRO A 56 16.80 -22.41 -4.77
CA PRO A 56 16.49 -21.41 -5.79
C PRO A 56 16.06 -22.07 -7.10
N GLN A 57 15.28 -21.34 -7.91
CA GLN A 57 14.76 -21.87 -9.18
C GLN A 57 15.73 -21.67 -10.34
N ASP A 58 16.52 -20.60 -10.25
CA ASP A 58 17.49 -20.14 -11.22
C ASP A 58 18.64 -19.42 -10.48
N ILE A 59 19.75 -19.20 -11.16
CA ILE A 59 20.91 -18.45 -10.63
C ILE A 59 21.41 -17.40 -11.63
N ASP A 60 20.73 -17.25 -12.77
CA ASP A 60 21.09 -16.32 -13.82
C ASP A 60 20.47 -14.94 -13.56
N PRO A 61 21.27 -13.89 -13.31
CA PRO A 61 20.70 -12.58 -12.98
C PRO A 61 19.75 -12.02 -14.04
N HIS A 62 19.96 -12.32 -15.33
CA HIS A 62 19.14 -11.75 -16.42
C HIS A 62 17.81 -12.46 -16.64
N SER A 63 17.56 -13.60 -15.98
CA SER A 63 16.25 -14.29 -15.97
C SER A 63 15.68 -14.57 -14.58
N ALA A 64 16.45 -14.40 -13.50
CA ALA A 64 16.05 -14.74 -12.14
C ALA A 64 14.88 -13.91 -11.60
N SER A 65 13.89 -14.58 -11.00
CA SER A 65 12.65 -13.91 -10.52
C SER A 65 12.30 -14.16 -9.06
N GLY A 66 13.07 -15.01 -8.38
CA GLY A 66 12.75 -15.48 -7.03
C GLY A 66 13.68 -14.91 -5.97
N HIS A 67 13.13 -14.67 -4.77
CA HIS A 67 13.90 -14.21 -3.60
C HIS A 67 15.15 -15.07 -3.33
N ASN A 68 15.01 -16.40 -3.34
CA ASN A 68 16.14 -17.29 -3.08
C ASN A 68 17.20 -17.25 -4.19
N SER A 69 16.79 -16.98 -5.43
CA SER A 69 17.72 -16.78 -6.53
C SER A 69 18.52 -15.49 -6.31
N PHE A 70 17.86 -14.40 -5.92
CA PHE A 70 18.52 -13.14 -5.59
C PHE A 70 19.46 -13.28 -4.39
N ASN A 71 19.11 -14.08 -3.39
CA ASN A 71 20.00 -14.37 -2.26
C ASN A 71 21.33 -15.00 -2.72
N VAL A 72 21.32 -15.86 -3.76
CA VAL A 72 22.53 -16.41 -4.37
C VAL A 72 23.25 -15.36 -5.21
N ILE A 73 22.53 -14.69 -6.11
CA ILE A 73 23.07 -13.71 -7.05
C ILE A 73 23.77 -12.56 -6.31
N ASN A 74 23.22 -12.09 -5.19
CA ASN A 74 23.78 -10.98 -4.41
C ASN A 74 25.13 -11.31 -3.76
N GLN A 75 25.47 -12.59 -3.54
CA GLN A 75 26.78 -12.95 -3.00
C GLN A 75 27.88 -12.98 -4.06
N VAL A 76 27.49 -13.26 -5.31
CA VAL A 76 28.42 -13.57 -6.41
C VAL A 76 28.54 -12.39 -7.37
N CYS A 77 27.43 -11.69 -7.64
CA CYS A 77 27.34 -10.71 -8.71
C CYS A 77 27.23 -9.26 -8.22
N GLU A 78 27.98 -8.38 -8.88
CA GLU A 78 27.94 -6.93 -8.64
C GLU A 78 27.33 -6.17 -9.81
N ARG A 79 26.84 -4.96 -9.52
CA ARG A 79 26.22 -4.03 -10.47
C ARG A 79 27.02 -2.74 -10.51
N LEU A 80 26.56 -1.77 -11.31
CA LEU A 80 27.23 -0.47 -11.38
C LEU A 80 27.02 0.34 -10.10
N TYR A 81 25.84 0.25 -9.49
CA TYR A 81 25.49 0.86 -8.22
C TYR A 81 24.91 -0.19 -7.27
N ALA A 82 24.93 0.07 -5.97
CA ALA A 82 24.31 -0.77 -4.94
C ALA A 82 23.63 0.12 -3.89
N TYR A 83 22.76 -0.45 -3.06
CA TYR A 83 22.28 0.24 -1.86
C TYR A 83 23.28 0.08 -0.72
N ASN A 84 23.41 1.12 0.10
CA ASN A 84 24.05 1.00 1.40
C ASN A 84 23.16 0.19 2.34
N THR A 85 23.33 -1.13 2.36
CA THR A 85 22.47 -2.04 3.14
C THR A 85 22.67 -1.92 4.65
N SER A 86 23.74 -1.25 5.09
CA SER A 86 24.03 -0.92 6.49
C SER A 86 23.35 0.37 6.95
N ASP A 87 22.77 1.15 6.04
CA ASP A 87 22.13 2.44 6.33
C ASP A 87 20.60 2.30 6.22
N PRO A 88 19.83 2.70 7.23
CA PRO A 88 18.37 2.63 7.19
C PRO A 88 17.74 3.49 6.08
N GLY A 89 18.40 4.57 5.67
CA GLY A 89 17.99 5.46 4.58
C GLY A 89 18.26 4.88 3.19
N LEU A 90 19.04 3.79 3.08
CA LEU A 90 19.28 3.07 1.83
C LEU A 90 19.74 4.01 0.71
N GLU A 91 20.82 4.74 0.94
CA GLU A 91 21.44 5.56 -0.09
C GLU A 91 22.01 4.67 -1.21
N ILE A 92 21.89 5.13 -2.47
CA ILE A 92 22.56 4.48 -3.60
C ILE A 92 24.05 4.84 -3.56
N LEU A 93 24.92 3.85 -3.72
CA LEU A 93 26.38 3.99 -3.74
C LEU A 93 26.98 3.46 -5.06
N PRO A 94 28.05 4.09 -5.57
CA PRO A 94 28.88 3.50 -6.64
C PRO A 94 29.50 2.16 -6.23
N GLN A 95 29.16 1.09 -6.96
CA GLN A 95 29.72 -0.25 -6.76
C GLN A 95 30.83 -0.53 -7.78
N LEU A 96 30.51 -0.93 -9.02
CA LEU A 96 31.49 -1.05 -10.10
C LEU A 96 31.72 0.27 -10.86
N ALA A 97 30.77 1.20 -10.75
CA ALA A 97 30.98 2.59 -11.13
C ALA A 97 31.95 3.26 -10.14
N SER A 98 32.76 4.21 -10.63
CA SER A 98 33.63 5.02 -9.76
C SER A 98 32.90 6.19 -9.11
N ASP A 99 31.81 6.65 -9.73
CA ASP A 99 30.98 7.77 -9.30
C ASP A 99 29.62 7.69 -10.01
N PHE A 100 28.65 8.53 -9.64
CA PHE A 100 27.41 8.72 -10.39
C PHE A 100 27.69 9.23 -11.82
N GLY A 101 26.80 8.85 -12.74
CA GLY A 101 26.94 9.18 -14.16
C GLY A 101 26.50 10.61 -14.49
N ILE A 102 26.90 11.06 -15.68
CA ILE A 102 26.59 12.39 -16.19
C ILE A 102 25.46 12.28 -17.21
N TRP A 103 24.38 13.04 -16.96
CA TRP A 103 23.24 13.18 -17.85
C TRP A 103 23.49 14.21 -18.97
N GLU A 104 23.11 13.87 -20.19
CA GLU A 104 23.02 14.78 -21.34
C GLU A 104 21.71 14.50 -22.08
N ILE A 105 20.81 15.49 -22.10
CA ILE A 105 19.54 15.38 -22.82
C ILE A 105 19.76 15.78 -24.28
N ASN A 106 19.43 14.89 -25.20
CA ASN A 106 19.62 15.11 -26.64
C ASN A 106 18.45 15.94 -27.21
N PRO A 107 18.66 16.72 -28.29
CA PRO A 107 17.62 17.51 -28.92
C PRO A 107 16.43 16.72 -29.48
N ASP A 108 16.59 15.41 -29.69
CA ASP A 108 15.55 14.50 -30.19
C ASP A 108 14.69 13.88 -29.07
N GLY A 109 14.91 14.29 -27.80
CA GLY A 109 14.18 13.78 -26.65
C GLY A 109 14.75 12.47 -26.08
N THR A 110 15.86 11.94 -26.62
CA THR A 110 16.62 10.85 -25.98
C THR A 110 17.57 11.38 -24.90
N ALA A 111 18.14 10.51 -24.07
CA ALA A 111 19.10 10.90 -23.05
C ALA A 111 20.35 10.02 -23.07
N ASN A 112 21.52 10.63 -22.88
CA ASN A 112 22.77 9.92 -22.64
C ASN A 112 23.08 9.93 -21.14
N TYR A 113 23.45 8.79 -20.59
CA TYR A 113 23.97 8.67 -19.23
C TYR A 113 25.35 8.03 -19.28
N THR A 114 26.39 8.80 -18.95
CA THR A 114 27.79 8.39 -19.10
C THR A 114 28.41 8.09 -17.75
N ILE A 115 28.93 6.88 -17.55
CA ILE A 115 29.45 6.38 -16.28
C ILE A 115 30.94 6.08 -16.41
N SER A 116 31.72 6.52 -15.42
CA SER A 116 33.12 6.12 -15.25
C SER A 116 33.19 4.86 -14.38
N LEU A 117 34.02 3.90 -14.75
CA LEU A 117 34.13 2.59 -14.12
C LEU A 117 35.40 2.49 -13.27
N LYS A 118 35.32 1.74 -12.17
CA LYS A 118 36.50 1.37 -11.38
C LYS A 118 37.48 0.55 -12.23
N SER A 119 38.77 0.76 -12.01
CA SER A 119 39.85 0.08 -12.73
C SER A 119 40.48 -1.03 -11.88
N GLY A 120 41.07 -2.03 -12.53
CA GLY A 120 41.83 -3.08 -11.85
C GLY A 120 40.99 -4.19 -11.20
N ILE A 121 39.68 -4.22 -11.46
CA ILE A 121 38.76 -5.26 -10.98
C ILE A 121 38.87 -6.50 -11.89
N LEU A 122 38.81 -7.68 -11.27
CA LEU A 122 38.79 -8.97 -11.97
C LEU A 122 37.44 -9.67 -11.75
N PHE A 123 36.98 -10.38 -12.78
CA PHE A 123 36.00 -11.42 -12.65
C PHE A 123 36.61 -12.64 -11.94
N HIS A 124 35.77 -13.53 -11.39
CA HIS A 124 36.22 -14.76 -10.72
C HIS A 124 37.07 -15.68 -11.61
N ASP A 125 36.88 -15.62 -12.93
CA ASP A 125 37.67 -16.36 -13.93
C ASP A 125 38.98 -15.65 -14.36
N GLY A 126 39.29 -14.52 -13.73
CA GLY A 126 40.50 -13.73 -13.98
C GLY A 126 40.42 -12.78 -15.19
N MET A 127 39.30 -12.70 -15.91
CA MET A 127 39.11 -11.65 -16.91
C MET A 127 39.03 -10.26 -16.25
N PRO A 128 39.57 -9.20 -16.88
CA PRO A 128 39.41 -7.85 -16.37
C PRO A 128 37.98 -7.34 -16.58
N PHE A 129 37.43 -6.69 -15.55
CA PHE A 129 36.21 -5.89 -15.68
C PHE A 129 36.51 -4.57 -16.39
N ASN A 130 35.69 -4.22 -17.39
CA ASN A 130 35.81 -2.98 -18.16
C ASN A 130 34.47 -2.64 -18.87
N ALA A 131 34.43 -1.51 -19.58
CA ALA A 131 33.24 -1.05 -20.29
C ALA A 131 32.74 -2.03 -21.37
N THR A 132 33.61 -2.86 -21.95
CA THR A 132 33.19 -3.88 -22.93
C THR A 132 32.41 -4.99 -22.25
N ALA A 133 32.80 -5.39 -21.03
CA ALA A 133 32.05 -6.37 -20.24
C ALA A 133 30.67 -5.81 -19.82
N VAL A 134 30.61 -4.54 -19.41
CA VAL A 134 29.32 -3.86 -19.11
C VAL A 134 28.42 -3.87 -20.34
N LYS A 135 28.93 -3.42 -21.49
CA LYS A 135 28.18 -3.46 -22.75
C LYS A 135 27.67 -4.87 -23.06
N TRP A 136 28.53 -5.87 -22.94
CA TRP A 136 28.17 -7.27 -23.23
C TRP A 136 27.04 -7.77 -22.33
N SER A 137 27.08 -7.48 -21.02
CA SER A 137 26.01 -7.89 -20.09
C SER A 137 24.67 -7.23 -20.41
N PHE A 138 24.64 -5.93 -20.74
CA PHE A 138 23.39 -5.25 -21.10
C PHE A 138 22.87 -5.66 -22.50
N ASP A 139 23.76 -5.98 -23.45
CA ASP A 139 23.35 -6.56 -24.74
C ASP A 139 22.72 -7.95 -24.55
N ARG A 140 23.25 -8.77 -23.62
CA ARG A 140 22.66 -10.05 -23.23
C ARG A 140 21.30 -9.88 -22.56
N LEU A 141 21.18 -8.98 -21.58
CA LEU A 141 19.90 -8.67 -20.94
C LEU A 141 18.84 -8.27 -21.98
N LYS A 142 19.22 -7.43 -22.95
CA LYS A 142 18.33 -7.06 -24.06
C LYS A 142 17.89 -8.27 -24.88
N TYR A 143 18.80 -9.19 -25.21
CA TYR A 143 18.45 -10.44 -25.89
C TYR A 143 17.45 -11.27 -25.07
N PHE A 144 17.65 -11.38 -23.76
CA PHE A 144 16.76 -12.13 -22.86
C PHE A 144 15.35 -11.54 -22.84
N ILE A 145 15.26 -10.23 -22.78
CA ILE A 145 14.01 -9.48 -22.90
C ILE A 145 13.33 -9.74 -24.26
N GLU A 146 14.06 -9.64 -25.36
CA GLU A 146 13.52 -9.80 -26.72
C GLU A 146 13.03 -11.23 -27.02
N ASN A 147 13.60 -12.24 -26.35
CA ASN A 147 13.30 -13.65 -26.58
C ASN A 147 12.47 -14.30 -25.46
N GLY A 148 11.97 -13.51 -24.50
CA GLY A 148 11.05 -13.97 -23.47
C GLY A 148 11.68 -14.76 -22.33
N PHE A 149 13.00 -14.66 -22.13
CA PHE A 149 13.71 -15.26 -21.00
C PHE A 149 13.68 -14.37 -19.75
N CYS A 150 13.39 -13.07 -19.88
CA CYS A 150 13.35 -12.13 -18.76
C CYS A 150 11.90 -11.97 -18.23
N PRO A 151 11.53 -12.58 -17.09
CA PRO A 151 10.17 -12.52 -16.54
C PRO A 151 9.75 -11.13 -15.99
N PHE A 152 10.72 -10.26 -15.71
CA PHE A 152 10.54 -8.88 -15.20
C PHE A 152 10.77 -7.83 -16.29
N VAL A 153 10.38 -8.14 -17.52
CA VAL A 153 10.64 -7.30 -18.69
C VAL A 153 10.20 -5.83 -18.51
N ASP A 154 9.09 -5.57 -17.82
CA ASP A 154 8.56 -4.21 -17.61
C ASP A 154 9.33 -3.41 -16.55
N ILE A 155 10.32 -3.99 -15.87
CA ILE A 155 11.30 -3.19 -15.11
C ILE A 155 12.26 -2.44 -16.08
N TYR A 156 12.48 -2.98 -17.29
CA TYR A 156 13.43 -2.46 -18.28
C TYR A 156 12.79 -1.82 -19.51
N ARG A 157 11.47 -1.73 -19.54
CA ARG A 157 10.72 -1.08 -20.61
C ARG A 157 9.50 -0.39 -20.03
N TYR A 158 8.95 0.53 -20.79
CA TYR A 158 7.69 1.19 -20.47
C TYR A 158 6.77 1.19 -21.69
N TYR A 159 5.47 1.31 -21.45
CA TYR A 159 4.52 1.64 -22.50
C TYR A 159 4.60 3.15 -22.77
N ASP A 160 4.76 3.52 -24.04
CA ASP A 160 4.86 4.91 -24.48
C ASP A 160 3.56 5.30 -25.19
N THR A 161 2.76 6.14 -24.54
CA THR A 161 1.44 6.54 -25.04
C THR A 161 1.52 7.23 -26.41
N ASP A 162 2.48 8.13 -26.60
CA ASP A 162 2.74 8.87 -27.84
C ASP A 162 2.86 7.95 -29.06
N SER A 163 3.60 6.85 -28.90
CA SER A 163 3.84 5.88 -29.99
C SER A 163 2.94 4.65 -29.91
N SER A 164 2.09 4.57 -28.88
CA SER A 164 1.22 3.43 -28.56
C SER A 164 1.95 2.08 -28.57
N SER A 165 3.21 2.07 -28.13
CA SER A 165 4.11 0.90 -28.22
C SER A 165 5.03 0.79 -27.00
N PHE A 166 5.52 -0.41 -26.70
CA PHE A 166 6.55 -0.55 -25.67
C PHE A 166 7.91 -0.05 -26.17
N LYS A 167 8.63 0.65 -25.29
CA LYS A 167 10.01 1.10 -25.51
C LYS A 167 10.90 0.57 -24.41
N TYR A 168 12.07 0.06 -24.78
CA TYR A 168 13.12 -0.23 -23.81
C TYR A 168 13.59 1.07 -23.15
N ILE A 169 13.90 1.04 -21.86
CA ILE A 169 14.53 2.18 -21.19
C ILE A 169 15.91 2.42 -21.83
N ILE A 170 16.74 1.37 -21.88
CA ILE A 170 18.04 1.38 -22.55
C ILE A 170 17.85 1.03 -24.03
N ASN A 171 18.09 1.99 -24.91
CA ASN A 171 18.11 1.75 -26.35
C ASN A 171 19.34 0.92 -26.74
N ARG A 172 20.53 1.40 -26.34
CA ARG A 172 21.83 0.76 -26.56
C ARG A 172 22.89 1.26 -25.59
N THR A 173 24.01 0.56 -25.54
CA THR A 173 25.22 0.92 -24.81
C THR A 173 26.39 1.19 -25.77
N GLU A 174 27.20 2.21 -25.46
CA GLU A 174 28.38 2.63 -26.22
C GLU A 174 29.63 2.61 -25.33
N VAL A 175 30.68 1.93 -25.78
CA VAL A 175 31.99 1.93 -25.12
C VAL A 175 32.77 3.15 -25.62
N LEU A 176 33.00 4.13 -24.74
CA LEU A 176 33.76 5.34 -25.09
C LEU A 176 35.27 5.11 -24.96
N ASN A 177 35.67 4.37 -23.93
CA ASN A 177 37.02 3.85 -23.72
C ASN A 177 36.95 2.67 -22.73
N GLU A 178 38.09 2.13 -22.30
CA GLU A 178 38.18 0.97 -21.42
C GLU A 178 37.37 1.12 -20.11
N ASN A 179 37.36 2.31 -19.50
CA ASN A 179 36.73 2.56 -18.20
C ASN A 179 35.56 3.56 -18.30
N THR A 180 34.98 3.74 -19.48
CA THR A 180 33.84 4.66 -19.65
C THR A 180 32.80 4.06 -20.58
N ILE A 181 31.60 3.88 -20.04
CA ILE A 181 30.43 3.38 -20.74
C ILE A 181 29.38 4.48 -20.83
N ARG A 182 28.67 4.56 -21.96
CA ARG A 182 27.50 5.40 -22.13
C ARG A 182 26.26 4.55 -22.38
N PHE A 183 25.23 4.79 -21.59
CA PHE A 183 23.88 4.31 -21.85
C PHE A 183 23.13 5.35 -22.65
N ILE A 184 22.45 4.92 -23.71
CA ILE A 184 21.58 5.79 -24.50
C ILE A 184 20.16 5.32 -24.25
N LEU A 185 19.36 6.20 -23.67
CA LEU A 185 18.00 5.93 -23.24
C LEU A 185 17.00 6.48 -24.26
N ASN A 186 15.85 5.81 -24.41
CA ASN A 186 14.82 6.26 -25.36
C ASN A 186 14.12 7.56 -24.93
N LYS A 187 14.10 7.87 -23.64
CA LYS A 187 13.65 9.13 -23.03
C LYS A 187 14.51 9.40 -21.77
N PRO A 188 14.53 10.63 -21.22
CA PRO A 188 15.05 10.86 -19.87
C PRO A 188 14.34 9.93 -18.89
N TYR A 189 15.07 9.42 -17.90
CA TYR A 189 14.53 8.44 -16.95
C TYR A 189 15.18 8.63 -15.59
N VAL A 190 14.56 9.43 -14.72
CA VAL A 190 15.16 9.85 -13.44
C VAL A 190 15.40 8.70 -12.47
N VAL A 191 14.72 7.56 -12.67
CA VAL A 191 14.85 6.35 -11.83
C VAL A 191 15.99 5.44 -12.31
N PHE A 192 16.76 5.85 -13.33
CA PHE A 192 17.74 4.98 -13.99
C PHE A 192 18.86 4.49 -13.07
N GLU A 193 19.28 5.28 -12.09
CA GLU A 193 20.30 4.87 -11.12
C GLU A 193 19.82 3.74 -10.21
N GLY A 194 18.56 3.82 -9.72
CA GLY A 194 17.93 2.73 -8.97
C GLY A 194 17.75 1.48 -9.82
N LEU A 195 17.42 1.61 -11.10
CA LEU A 195 17.36 0.45 -12.02
C LEU A 195 18.71 -0.27 -12.13
N LEU A 196 19.82 0.47 -12.05
CA LEU A 196 21.17 -0.07 -12.13
C LEU A 196 21.65 -0.72 -10.82
N THR A 197 20.89 -0.64 -9.71
CA THR A 197 21.14 -1.42 -8.49
C THR A 197 20.46 -2.79 -8.50
N PHE A 198 19.43 -2.96 -9.35
CA PHE A 198 18.63 -4.18 -9.43
C PHE A 198 19.48 -5.39 -9.80
N SER A 199 19.20 -6.57 -9.22
CA SER A 199 20.00 -7.79 -9.43
C SER A 199 20.10 -8.19 -10.90
N GLY A 200 19.05 -7.97 -11.70
CA GLY A 200 19.08 -8.20 -13.14
C GLY A 200 20.00 -7.25 -13.94
N SER A 201 20.53 -6.20 -13.31
CA SER A 201 21.54 -5.30 -13.90
C SER A 201 22.98 -5.77 -13.59
N SER A 202 23.15 -6.98 -13.05
CA SER A 202 24.46 -7.56 -12.74
C SER A 202 25.37 -7.69 -13.96
N ILE A 203 26.66 -7.43 -13.72
CA ILE A 203 27.71 -7.57 -14.73
C ILE A 203 28.29 -8.98 -14.66
N LEU A 204 28.25 -9.70 -15.78
CA LEU A 204 28.66 -11.09 -15.91
C LEU A 204 29.91 -11.21 -16.79
N SER A 205 30.75 -12.21 -16.53
CA SER A 205 31.95 -12.45 -17.35
C SER A 205 31.56 -12.91 -18.76
N PRO A 206 31.97 -12.18 -19.82
CA PRO A 206 31.73 -12.62 -21.21
C PRO A 206 32.45 -13.92 -21.59
N LEU A 207 33.45 -14.34 -20.81
CA LEU A 207 34.23 -15.55 -21.07
C LEU A 207 33.46 -16.81 -20.67
N SER A 208 32.78 -16.77 -19.53
CA SER A 208 32.22 -17.94 -18.86
C SER A 208 30.70 -18.01 -18.96
N THR A 209 30.03 -16.90 -19.29
CA THR A 209 28.57 -16.84 -19.40
C THR A 209 28.10 -16.92 -20.87
N PRO A 210 27.14 -17.80 -21.20
CA PRO A 210 26.60 -17.90 -22.55
C PRO A 210 25.80 -16.64 -22.94
N PRO A 211 25.94 -16.10 -24.16
CA PRO A 211 25.29 -14.84 -24.56
C PRO A 211 23.79 -14.98 -24.87
N THR A 212 23.29 -16.19 -25.12
CA THR A 212 21.92 -16.42 -25.63
C THR A 212 21.19 -17.57 -24.93
N GLU A 213 21.78 -18.12 -23.89
CA GLU A 213 21.25 -19.25 -23.12
C GLU A 213 21.29 -18.88 -21.63
N GLU A 214 20.32 -19.39 -20.86
CA GLU A 214 20.31 -19.24 -19.41
C GLU A 214 21.43 -20.07 -18.77
N ILE A 215 21.95 -19.61 -17.63
CA ILE A 215 22.85 -20.43 -16.81
C ILE A 215 22.06 -21.60 -16.22
N ASP A 216 22.45 -22.83 -16.56
CA ASP A 216 21.83 -24.04 -16.02
C ASP A 216 22.10 -24.15 -14.52
N ILE A 217 21.06 -24.10 -13.69
CA ILE A 217 21.20 -24.10 -12.23
C ILE A 217 21.88 -25.37 -11.67
N ALA A 218 21.81 -26.51 -12.36
CA ALA A 218 22.38 -27.76 -11.87
C ALA A 218 23.86 -27.94 -12.26
N THR A 219 24.30 -27.33 -13.36
CA THR A 219 25.60 -27.62 -13.98
C THR A 219 26.39 -26.40 -14.45
N GLY A 220 25.77 -25.22 -14.50
CA GLY A 220 26.38 -23.97 -14.93
C GLY A 220 27.17 -23.27 -13.83
N GLU A 221 28.04 -22.35 -14.26
CA GLU A 221 28.86 -21.53 -13.37
C GLU A 221 28.36 -20.08 -13.40
N LEU A 222 28.21 -19.47 -12.23
CA LEU A 222 27.90 -18.06 -12.08
C LEU A 222 29.21 -17.29 -11.83
N VAL A 223 29.66 -16.53 -12.82
CA VAL A 223 30.96 -15.83 -12.80
C VAL A 223 30.73 -14.33 -12.91
N SER A 224 31.09 -13.59 -11.86
CA SER A 224 31.00 -12.13 -11.79
C SER A 224 32.20 -11.57 -11.00
N THR A 225 32.07 -10.39 -10.39
CA THR A 225 33.18 -9.70 -9.69
C THR A 225 33.02 -9.68 -8.17
N GLY A 226 31.94 -10.27 -7.63
CA GLY A 226 31.57 -10.15 -6.22
C GLY A 226 32.52 -10.85 -5.24
N PRO A 227 32.25 -10.69 -3.93
CA PRO A 227 33.13 -11.16 -2.87
C PRO A 227 33.22 -12.67 -2.72
N PHE A 228 32.21 -13.41 -3.20
CA PHE A 228 32.19 -14.85 -3.15
C PHE A 228 32.14 -15.44 -4.56
N VAL A 229 32.93 -16.50 -4.78
CA VAL A 229 32.90 -17.33 -5.97
C VAL A 229 31.85 -18.42 -5.77
N TYR A 230 31.00 -18.63 -6.77
CA TYR A 230 30.10 -19.77 -6.82
C TYR A 230 30.90 -21.08 -7.04
N ASP A 231 30.88 -21.99 -6.07
CA ASP A 231 31.65 -23.25 -6.12
C ASP A 231 30.80 -24.46 -6.58
N GLY A 232 29.48 -24.27 -6.68
CA GLY A 232 28.55 -25.26 -7.19
C GLY A 232 27.40 -25.56 -6.24
N ASN A 233 26.70 -26.66 -6.52
CA ASN A 233 25.58 -27.12 -5.72
C ASN A 233 25.44 -28.65 -5.73
N GLU A 234 24.84 -29.20 -4.67
CA GLU A 234 24.13 -30.48 -4.78
C GLU A 234 22.66 -30.13 -5.03
N PHE A 235 22.19 -30.38 -6.26
CA PHE A 235 20.88 -29.91 -6.71
C PHE A 235 19.75 -30.31 -5.76
N GLY A 236 19.04 -29.30 -5.24
CA GLY A 236 17.95 -29.48 -4.28
C GLY A 236 18.37 -29.69 -2.82
N VAL A 237 19.67 -29.71 -2.52
CA VAL A 237 20.24 -29.98 -1.19
C VAL A 237 21.02 -28.79 -0.65
N GLU A 238 22.04 -28.30 -1.37
CA GLU A 238 22.88 -27.20 -0.89
C GLU A 238 23.56 -26.45 -2.03
N ILE A 239 23.98 -25.20 -1.76
CA ILE A 239 24.78 -24.37 -2.65
C ILE A 239 26.02 -23.90 -1.89
N VAL A 240 27.18 -23.99 -2.52
CA VAL A 240 28.48 -23.73 -1.88
C VAL A 240 29.16 -22.55 -2.56
N PHE A 241 29.78 -21.71 -1.74
CA PHE A 241 30.56 -20.55 -2.15
C PHE A 241 31.88 -20.52 -1.39
N HIS A 242 32.91 -19.91 -1.99
CA HIS A 242 34.15 -19.60 -1.29
C HIS A 242 34.55 -18.13 -1.48
N ALA A 243 35.26 -17.55 -0.52
CA ALA A 243 35.74 -16.18 -0.61
C ALA A 243 36.62 -15.96 -1.84
N PHE A 244 36.38 -14.87 -2.57
CA PHE A 244 37.22 -14.49 -3.70
C PHE A 244 38.47 -13.78 -3.22
N GLU A 245 39.60 -14.49 -3.24
CA GLU A 245 40.92 -14.00 -2.79
C GLU A 245 41.36 -12.67 -3.44
N GLN A 246 40.93 -12.42 -4.68
CA GLN A 246 41.28 -11.22 -5.44
C GLN A 246 40.15 -10.19 -5.49
N TYR A 247 39.16 -10.30 -4.60
CA TYR A 247 38.07 -9.33 -4.55
C TYR A 247 38.62 -7.92 -4.32
N TRP A 248 38.18 -6.99 -5.17
CA TRP A 248 38.77 -5.66 -5.29
C TRP A 248 38.59 -4.80 -4.04
N ASN A 249 37.59 -5.12 -3.19
CA ASN A 249 37.33 -4.44 -1.93
C ASN A 249 37.97 -5.15 -0.71
N GLY A 250 38.79 -6.18 -0.94
CA GLY A 250 39.39 -7.00 0.12
C GLY A 250 38.59 -8.27 0.39
N LYS A 251 39.29 -9.39 0.57
CA LYS A 251 38.70 -10.72 0.75
C LYS A 251 37.66 -10.74 1.90
N ALA A 252 36.56 -11.47 1.71
CA ALA A 252 35.58 -11.73 2.76
C ALA A 252 36.21 -12.50 3.95
N ASP A 253 35.74 -12.24 5.17
CA ASP A 253 36.20 -12.94 6.38
C ASP A 253 35.66 -14.39 6.46
N ILE A 254 34.47 -14.62 5.90
CA ILE A 254 33.91 -15.96 5.75
C ILE A 254 34.61 -16.65 4.58
N GLU A 255 35.36 -17.71 4.86
CA GLU A 255 36.10 -18.46 3.83
C GLU A 255 35.18 -19.32 2.96
N GLU A 256 34.21 -19.99 3.60
CA GLU A 256 33.26 -20.87 2.95
C GLU A 256 31.84 -20.52 3.41
N MET A 257 30.90 -20.46 2.47
CA MET A 257 29.49 -20.22 2.76
C MET A 257 28.64 -21.30 2.12
N VAL A 258 27.68 -21.83 2.86
CA VAL A 258 26.78 -22.89 2.41
C VAL A 258 25.33 -22.48 2.60
N PHE A 259 24.55 -22.49 1.54
CA PHE A 259 23.09 -22.36 1.62
C PHE A 259 22.48 -23.76 1.65
N SER A 260 22.01 -24.21 2.82
CA SER A 260 21.50 -25.56 3.05
C SER A 260 19.98 -25.62 3.00
N VAL A 261 19.41 -26.49 2.17
CA VAL A 261 17.95 -26.63 2.00
C VAL A 261 17.37 -27.53 3.09
N ILE A 262 16.59 -26.94 3.99
CA ILE A 262 15.88 -27.65 5.05
C ILE A 262 14.41 -27.27 4.99
N SER A 263 13.60 -27.99 4.20
CA SER A 263 12.19 -27.62 3.97
C SER A 263 11.30 -27.72 5.21
N ASP A 264 11.59 -28.68 6.10
CA ASP A 264 10.80 -28.90 7.31
C ASP A 264 11.14 -27.84 8.38
N THR A 265 10.15 -27.06 8.79
CA THR A 265 10.32 -25.96 9.76
C THR A 265 10.85 -26.43 11.12
N ILE A 266 10.46 -27.63 11.59
CA ILE A 266 10.89 -28.15 12.89
C ILE A 266 12.36 -28.55 12.84
N LEU A 267 12.78 -29.25 11.77
CA LEU A 267 14.17 -29.62 11.57
C LEU A 267 15.06 -28.38 11.35
N ARG A 268 14.58 -27.39 10.58
CA ARG A 268 15.33 -26.15 10.33
C ARG A 268 15.55 -25.35 11.60
N ARG A 269 14.53 -25.21 12.46
CA ARG A 269 14.68 -24.62 13.80
C ARG A 269 15.71 -25.39 14.63
N GLN A 270 15.60 -26.72 14.67
CA GLN A 270 16.51 -27.54 15.46
C GLN A 270 17.96 -27.42 14.99
N ALA A 271 18.18 -27.28 13.68
CA ALA A 271 19.50 -27.07 13.10
C ALA A 271 20.14 -25.77 13.62
N LEU A 272 19.38 -24.66 13.70
CA LEU A 272 19.90 -23.41 14.29
C LEU A 272 20.23 -23.58 15.79
N LEU A 273 19.31 -24.16 16.58
CA LEU A 273 19.52 -24.37 18.01
C LEU A 273 20.71 -25.30 18.33
N ASN A 274 21.02 -26.22 17.43
CA ASN A 274 22.17 -27.12 17.57
C ASN A 274 23.49 -26.49 17.09
N GLY A 275 23.44 -25.34 16.39
CA GLY A 275 24.58 -24.78 15.68
C GLY A 275 24.95 -25.51 14.38
N ASP A 276 24.06 -26.36 13.84
CA ASP A 276 24.24 -26.98 12.52
C ASP A 276 23.99 -25.96 11.37
N VAL A 277 23.24 -24.90 11.66
CA VAL A 277 22.98 -23.74 10.80
C VAL A 277 23.22 -22.48 11.62
N HIS A 278 23.69 -21.41 10.97
CA HIS A 278 24.11 -20.17 11.62
C HIS A 278 23.18 -18.99 11.36
N PHE A 279 22.34 -19.06 10.32
CA PHE A 279 21.36 -18.01 10.00
C PHE A 279 20.08 -18.62 9.43
N LEU A 280 18.95 -18.06 9.81
CA LEU A 280 17.62 -18.34 9.27
C LEU A 280 16.91 -17.01 8.99
N ASP A 281 16.35 -16.87 7.79
CA ASP A 281 15.46 -15.78 7.41
C ASP A 281 13.99 -16.17 7.60
N ASN A 282 13.09 -15.16 7.58
CA ASN A 282 11.65 -15.36 7.52
C ASN A 282 11.11 -16.33 8.60
N ILE A 283 11.38 -16.00 9.87
CA ILE A 283 11.11 -16.89 10.99
C ILE A 283 9.62 -17.18 11.13
N ASP A 284 9.25 -18.47 11.11
CA ASP A 284 7.90 -18.90 11.44
C ASP A 284 7.57 -18.49 12.89
N SER A 285 6.45 -17.81 13.09
CA SER A 285 5.95 -17.28 14.37
C SER A 285 6.07 -18.25 15.54
N SER A 286 5.73 -19.53 15.30
CA SER A 286 5.79 -20.62 16.28
C SER A 286 7.19 -20.91 16.85
N ASN A 287 8.26 -20.43 16.20
CA ASN A 287 9.64 -20.64 16.63
C ASN A 287 10.20 -19.49 17.50
N ILE A 288 9.56 -18.31 17.48
CA ILE A 288 10.07 -17.11 18.15
C ILE A 288 10.32 -17.33 19.66
N PRO A 289 9.36 -17.83 20.46
CA PRO A 289 9.58 -18.02 21.90
C PRO A 289 10.70 -19.02 22.22
N LEU A 290 11.05 -19.89 21.27
CA LEU A 290 12.14 -20.86 21.43
C LEU A 290 13.50 -20.21 21.17
N PHE A 291 13.58 -19.31 20.18
CA PHE A 291 14.80 -18.56 19.90
C PHE A 291 15.08 -17.50 20.96
N GLU A 292 14.06 -16.77 21.44
CA GLU A 292 14.20 -15.80 22.55
C GLU A 292 14.72 -16.44 23.85
N ALA A 293 14.46 -17.74 24.04
CA ALA A 293 14.86 -18.47 25.24
C ALA A 293 16.28 -19.08 25.15
N ASP A 294 16.91 -19.12 23.97
CA ASP A 294 18.22 -19.74 23.78
C ASP A 294 19.34 -18.68 23.80
N PRO A 295 20.30 -18.76 24.74
CA PRO A 295 21.36 -17.75 24.86
C PRO A 295 22.37 -17.77 23.71
N ASN A 296 22.37 -18.79 22.84
CA ASN A 296 23.27 -18.87 21.69
C ASN A 296 22.63 -18.40 20.39
N VAL A 297 21.36 -18.00 20.42
CA VAL A 297 20.63 -17.50 19.26
C VAL A 297 20.24 -16.06 19.50
N VAL A 298 20.57 -15.20 18.54
CA VAL A 298 20.05 -13.85 18.47
C VAL A 298 18.82 -13.88 17.57
N LEU A 299 17.66 -13.58 18.15
CA LEU A 299 16.47 -13.27 17.39
C LEU A 299 16.41 -11.76 17.19
N ILE A 300 16.41 -11.33 15.93
CA ILE A 300 16.14 -9.95 15.58
C ILE A 300 14.72 -9.87 15.04
N ASP A 301 13.90 -9.09 15.74
CA ASP A 301 12.70 -8.46 15.18
C ASP A 301 13.04 -6.98 15.06
N GLU A 302 13.30 -6.52 13.82
CA GLU A 302 13.76 -5.14 13.61
C GLU A 302 12.69 -4.10 13.98
N GLY A 303 11.45 -4.54 14.32
CA GLY A 303 10.31 -3.65 14.50
C GLY A 303 9.90 -2.93 13.21
N LYS A 304 10.58 -3.25 12.10
CA LYS A 304 10.40 -2.75 10.74
C LYS A 304 9.73 -3.82 9.90
N THR A 305 8.99 -3.39 8.89
CA THR A 305 8.42 -4.29 7.89
C THR A 305 9.34 -4.43 6.69
N ASP A 306 9.27 -5.56 6.00
CA ASP A 306 9.80 -5.66 4.65
C ASP A 306 9.01 -4.73 3.70
N PHE A 307 9.58 -4.40 2.55
CA PHE A 307 8.87 -3.67 1.49
C PHE A 307 8.15 -4.60 0.52
N THR A 308 8.04 -5.87 0.88
CA THR A 308 7.55 -6.92 -0.01
C THR A 308 6.03 -7.02 0.10
N ILE A 309 5.34 -6.31 -0.79
CA ILE A 309 3.87 -6.21 -0.75
C ILE A 309 3.19 -7.56 -0.98
N ARG A 310 2.05 -7.79 -0.31
CA ARG A 310 1.16 -8.93 -0.52
C ARG A 310 -0.26 -8.42 -0.73
N TYR A 311 -0.99 -9.02 -1.68
CA TYR A 311 -2.31 -8.55 -2.07
C TYR A 311 -3.14 -9.66 -2.73
N LEU A 312 -4.47 -9.45 -2.77
CA LEU A 312 -5.37 -10.21 -3.63
C LEU A 312 -5.52 -9.46 -4.97
N GLY A 313 -4.92 -10.01 -6.02
CA GLY A 313 -5.12 -9.51 -7.37
C GLY A 313 -6.48 -9.92 -7.94
N MET A 314 -7.05 -9.03 -8.75
CA MET A 314 -8.34 -9.19 -9.41
C MET A 314 -8.19 -8.82 -10.89
N ASN A 315 -8.63 -9.68 -11.82
CA ASN A 315 -8.54 -9.37 -13.24
C ASN A 315 -9.54 -8.26 -13.61
N ASN A 316 -9.04 -7.05 -13.85
CA ASN A 316 -9.90 -5.88 -14.08
C ASN A 316 -10.67 -5.93 -15.41
N ASN A 317 -10.25 -6.76 -16.38
CA ASN A 317 -11.04 -6.97 -17.60
C ASN A 317 -12.25 -7.90 -17.37
N GLN A 318 -12.28 -8.64 -16.26
CA GLN A 318 -13.36 -9.59 -15.94
C GLN A 318 -14.16 -9.20 -14.69
N ILE A 319 -13.58 -8.39 -13.81
CA ILE A 319 -14.17 -7.96 -12.55
C ILE A 319 -14.16 -6.42 -12.55
N ASN A 320 -15.33 -5.81 -12.72
CA ASN A 320 -15.47 -4.35 -12.74
C ASN A 320 -15.21 -3.71 -11.35
N SER A 321 -15.00 -2.39 -11.33
CA SER A 321 -14.68 -1.62 -10.11
C SER A 321 -15.65 -1.88 -8.95
N THR A 322 -16.96 -1.87 -9.20
CA THR A 322 -17.98 -2.08 -8.16
C THR A 322 -17.89 -3.47 -7.51
N PHE A 323 -17.61 -4.52 -8.29
CA PHE A 323 -17.33 -5.85 -7.72
C PHE A 323 -16.01 -5.88 -6.96
N ARG A 324 -14.96 -5.20 -7.45
CA ARG A 324 -13.65 -5.12 -6.77
C ARG A 324 -13.76 -4.44 -5.41
N GLU A 325 -14.55 -3.37 -5.32
CA GLU A 325 -14.86 -2.66 -4.06
C GLU A 325 -15.62 -3.57 -3.08
N ALA A 326 -16.68 -4.25 -3.55
CA ALA A 326 -17.45 -5.18 -2.72
C ALA A 326 -16.57 -6.34 -2.19
N ILE A 327 -15.72 -6.92 -3.05
CA ILE A 327 -14.77 -7.98 -2.68
C ILE A 327 -13.78 -7.46 -1.64
N SER A 328 -13.17 -6.30 -1.88
CA SER A 328 -12.17 -5.71 -0.98
C SER A 328 -12.76 -5.37 0.40
N THR A 329 -14.01 -4.93 0.45
CA THR A 329 -14.74 -4.61 1.69
C THR A 329 -15.21 -5.87 2.44
N ALA A 330 -15.39 -7.00 1.74
CA ALA A 330 -15.82 -8.25 2.35
C ALA A 330 -14.67 -9.08 2.96
N ILE A 331 -13.40 -8.71 2.76
CA ILE A 331 -12.27 -9.47 3.29
C ILE A 331 -11.98 -9.12 4.76
N ASN A 332 -11.97 -10.12 5.63
CA ASN A 332 -11.53 -9.97 7.02
C ASN A 332 -10.00 -9.90 7.12
N TYR A 333 -9.46 -8.68 6.99
CA TYR A 333 -8.01 -8.43 7.07
C TYR A 333 -7.42 -8.66 8.47
N SER A 334 -8.17 -8.36 9.54
CA SER A 334 -7.73 -8.64 10.91
C SER A 334 -7.49 -10.13 11.13
N TYR A 335 -8.33 -11.01 10.58
CA TYR A 335 -8.06 -12.46 10.63
C TYR A 335 -6.75 -12.82 9.92
N ILE A 336 -6.41 -12.18 8.81
CA ILE A 336 -5.13 -12.41 8.13
C ILE A 336 -3.97 -11.96 9.02
N LEU A 337 -4.04 -10.76 9.61
CA LEU A 337 -2.96 -10.22 10.44
C LEU A 337 -2.83 -10.96 11.79
N ASP A 338 -3.95 -11.18 12.48
CA ASP A 338 -3.97 -11.68 13.86
C ASP A 338 -3.89 -13.21 13.91
N GLU A 339 -4.57 -13.93 13.02
CA GLU A 339 -4.66 -15.39 13.08
C GLU A 339 -3.73 -16.10 12.10
N LEU A 340 -3.50 -15.54 10.91
CA LEU A 340 -2.59 -16.15 9.92
C LEU A 340 -1.14 -15.66 10.06
N LEU A 341 -0.91 -14.42 10.53
CA LEU A 341 0.40 -13.84 10.75
C LEU A 341 0.75 -13.64 12.24
N GLU A 342 -0.20 -13.89 13.16
CA GLU A 342 0.02 -13.76 14.61
C GLU A 342 0.57 -12.36 15.00
N GLY A 343 0.00 -11.31 14.41
CA GLY A 343 0.37 -9.90 14.66
C GLY A 343 1.65 -9.43 13.99
N ARG A 344 2.33 -10.26 13.19
CA ARG A 344 3.64 -9.96 12.57
C ARG A 344 3.53 -9.49 11.12
N GLY A 345 2.62 -8.57 10.91
CA GLY A 345 2.46 -7.91 9.63
C GLY A 345 1.65 -6.64 9.78
N LYS A 346 1.84 -5.74 8.82
CA LYS A 346 1.16 -4.45 8.79
C LYS A 346 0.28 -4.36 7.56
N ARG A 347 -0.92 -3.84 7.75
CA ARG A 347 -1.88 -3.57 6.67
C ARG A 347 -1.27 -2.57 5.68
N LEU A 348 -1.30 -2.90 4.39
CA LEU A 348 -0.95 -1.94 3.34
C LEU A 348 -2.01 -0.85 3.20
N LYS A 349 -1.56 0.40 3.07
CA LYS A 349 -2.39 1.60 2.79
C LYS A 349 -2.43 1.99 1.32
N SER A 350 -1.42 1.57 0.57
CA SER A 350 -1.37 1.71 -0.88
C SER A 350 -0.48 0.59 -1.46
N PRO A 351 -0.25 0.55 -2.79
CA PRO A 351 0.78 -0.32 -3.37
C PRO A 351 2.21 -0.01 -2.90
N ILE A 352 2.43 1.15 -2.27
CA ILE A 352 3.73 1.64 -1.78
C ILE A 352 3.72 1.43 -0.25
N PRO A 353 4.60 0.59 0.31
CA PRO A 353 4.63 0.33 1.75
C PRO A 353 4.92 1.58 2.59
N GLU A 354 4.43 1.58 3.83
CA GLU A 354 4.77 2.61 4.82
C GLU A 354 6.29 2.65 5.09
N GLY A 355 6.83 3.85 5.28
CA GLY A 355 8.26 4.08 5.48
C GLY A 355 9.09 4.04 4.18
N TRP A 356 8.45 3.87 3.03
CA TRP A 356 9.08 3.91 1.72
C TRP A 356 9.03 5.34 1.13
N PRO A 357 10.04 5.82 0.38
CA PRO A 357 9.97 7.13 -0.24
C PRO A 357 8.72 7.30 -1.10
N TYR A 358 8.07 8.46 -0.94
CA TYR A 358 6.83 8.83 -1.61
C TYR A 358 5.58 8.03 -1.18
N ALA A 359 5.64 7.23 -0.12
CA ALA A 359 4.45 6.57 0.44
C ALA A 359 3.40 7.58 0.93
N ASP A 360 2.13 7.25 0.72
CA ASP A 360 1.00 7.96 1.32
C ASP A 360 0.27 7.06 2.32
N ASP A 361 0.57 7.25 3.60
CA ASP A 361 -0.02 6.46 4.67
C ASP A 361 -1.37 7.02 5.16
N SER A 362 -1.80 8.17 4.63
CA SER A 362 -3.07 8.83 4.97
C SER A 362 -4.28 8.22 4.26
N LEU A 363 -4.04 7.47 3.17
CA LEU A 363 -5.08 6.89 2.33
C LEU A 363 -5.98 5.89 3.08
N GLN A 364 -7.26 5.95 2.73
CA GLN A 364 -8.28 5.10 3.34
C GLN A 364 -8.53 3.86 2.48
N VAL A 365 -7.88 2.75 2.85
CA VAL A 365 -8.13 1.45 2.22
C VAL A 365 -9.44 0.83 2.70
N ALA A 366 -10.06 0.01 1.83
CA ALA A 366 -11.22 -0.79 2.19
C ALA A 366 -10.97 -1.61 3.49
N ILE A 367 -11.92 -1.50 4.43
CA ILE A 367 -11.95 -2.23 5.69
C ILE A 367 -13.05 -3.29 5.66
N TYR A 368 -12.94 -4.31 6.52
CA TYR A 368 -13.94 -5.36 6.61
C TYR A 368 -15.30 -4.81 7.09
N ASN A 369 -16.28 -4.73 6.18
CA ASN A 369 -17.63 -4.25 6.49
C ASN A 369 -18.68 -4.96 5.62
N LEU A 370 -19.23 -6.07 6.13
CA LEU A 370 -20.24 -6.86 5.40
C LEU A 370 -21.50 -6.07 5.05
N SER A 371 -21.93 -5.14 5.91
CA SER A 371 -23.13 -4.33 5.63
C SER A 371 -22.90 -3.43 4.43
N HIS A 372 -21.72 -2.80 4.36
CA HIS A 372 -21.35 -1.96 3.22
C HIS A 372 -21.10 -2.78 1.95
N ALA A 373 -20.39 -3.91 2.04
CA ALA A 373 -20.20 -4.81 0.89
C ALA A 373 -21.54 -5.32 0.33
N ARG A 374 -22.52 -5.67 1.19
CA ARG A 374 -23.88 -6.04 0.78
C ARG A 374 -24.62 -4.87 0.15
N TYR A 375 -24.48 -3.67 0.70
CA TYR A 375 -25.06 -2.47 0.12
C TYR A 375 -24.55 -2.29 -1.31
N ILE A 376 -23.23 -2.34 -1.54
CA ILE A 376 -22.64 -2.29 -2.89
C ILE A 376 -23.24 -3.38 -3.80
N MET A 377 -23.33 -4.64 -3.32
CA MET A 377 -23.99 -5.70 -4.07
C MET A 377 -25.46 -5.39 -4.41
N THR A 378 -26.22 -4.79 -3.49
CA THR A 378 -27.61 -4.39 -3.74
C THR A 378 -27.76 -3.26 -4.75
N THR A 379 -26.81 -2.32 -4.82
CA THR A 379 -26.81 -1.29 -5.87
C THR A 379 -26.67 -1.88 -7.27
N MET A 380 -26.00 -3.04 -7.39
CA MET A 380 -25.94 -3.85 -8.61
C MET A 380 -27.19 -4.73 -8.83
N GLY A 381 -28.20 -4.62 -7.97
CA GLY A 381 -29.43 -5.42 -8.02
C GLY A 381 -29.33 -6.82 -7.38
N PHE A 382 -28.21 -7.16 -6.75
CA PHE A 382 -28.02 -8.47 -6.12
C PHE A 382 -28.50 -8.50 -4.67
N GLY A 383 -29.23 -9.55 -4.27
CA GLY A 383 -29.64 -9.74 -2.88
C GLY A 383 -30.63 -8.69 -2.35
N VAL A 384 -31.33 -7.96 -3.23
CA VAL A 384 -32.37 -7.00 -2.83
C VAL A 384 -33.42 -7.68 -1.95
N GLY A 385 -33.61 -7.16 -0.73
CA GLY A 385 -34.54 -7.72 0.27
C GLY A 385 -33.95 -8.83 1.15
N PHE A 386 -32.67 -9.20 1.00
CA PHE A 386 -32.00 -10.13 1.90
C PHE A 386 -31.62 -9.42 3.20
N THR A 387 -31.89 -10.06 4.34
CA THR A 387 -31.68 -9.48 5.68
C THR A 387 -30.81 -10.36 6.58
N THR A 388 -30.41 -11.55 6.13
CA THR A 388 -29.64 -12.52 6.92
C THR A 388 -28.48 -13.12 6.15
N ASP A 389 -27.39 -13.48 6.85
CA ASP A 389 -26.23 -14.16 6.26
C ASP A 389 -26.61 -15.44 5.51
N ALA A 390 -27.56 -16.20 6.05
CA ALA A 390 -28.04 -17.44 5.45
C ALA A 390 -28.68 -17.23 4.07
N GLN A 391 -29.38 -16.10 3.85
CA GLN A 391 -29.93 -15.78 2.53
C GLN A 391 -28.84 -15.45 1.52
N TRP A 392 -27.86 -14.63 1.93
CA TRP A 392 -26.71 -14.29 1.08
C TRP A 392 -25.89 -15.53 0.72
N GLN A 393 -25.59 -16.40 1.69
CA GLN A 393 -24.82 -17.62 1.46
C GLN A 393 -25.57 -18.68 0.65
N ALA A 394 -26.90 -18.67 0.66
CA ALA A 394 -27.73 -19.57 -0.13
C ALA A 394 -27.87 -19.13 -1.60
N ALA A 395 -27.50 -17.88 -1.91
CA ALA A 395 -27.53 -17.34 -3.26
C ALA A 395 -26.12 -17.28 -3.86
N THR A 396 -26.05 -17.36 -5.18
CA THR A 396 -24.81 -17.17 -5.94
C THR A 396 -25.11 -16.20 -7.08
N PHE A 397 -24.57 -14.99 -6.97
CA PHE A 397 -24.73 -13.92 -7.95
C PHE A 397 -23.54 -13.85 -8.92
N ALA A 398 -22.35 -14.20 -8.43
CA ALA A 398 -21.14 -14.30 -9.23
C ALA A 398 -20.31 -15.51 -8.78
N THR A 399 -19.47 -16.01 -9.68
CA THR A 399 -18.53 -17.09 -9.40
C THR A 399 -17.17 -16.73 -9.95
N PHE A 400 -16.15 -16.77 -9.09
CA PHE A 400 -14.77 -16.47 -9.48
C PHE A 400 -13.82 -17.60 -9.09
N ASN A 401 -12.90 -17.92 -9.99
CA ASN A 401 -11.82 -18.87 -9.74
C ASN A 401 -10.73 -18.21 -8.90
N TYR A 402 -10.43 -18.78 -7.73
CA TYR A 402 -9.24 -18.41 -6.96
C TYR A 402 -8.08 -19.30 -7.38
N THR A 403 -7.16 -18.74 -8.16
CA THR A 403 -5.95 -19.44 -8.62
C THR A 403 -4.80 -19.13 -7.66
N TYR A 404 -4.11 -20.18 -7.22
CA TYR A 404 -2.91 -20.07 -6.38
C TYR A 404 -1.99 -21.27 -6.62
N VAL A 405 -0.74 -21.15 -6.18
CA VAL A 405 0.22 -22.25 -6.22
C VAL A 405 -0.05 -23.20 -5.07
N THR A 406 -0.42 -24.45 -5.37
CA THR A 406 -0.85 -25.45 -4.37
C THR A 406 0.20 -25.82 -3.32
N THR A 407 1.48 -25.64 -3.63
CA THR A 407 2.59 -25.87 -2.68
C THR A 407 2.84 -24.69 -1.75
N ASN A 408 2.24 -23.51 -2.01
CA ASN A 408 2.32 -22.36 -1.12
C ASN A 408 1.23 -22.46 -0.04
N THR A 409 1.67 -22.91 1.14
CA THR A 409 0.81 -23.17 2.30
C THR A 409 0.10 -21.93 2.86
N PHE A 410 0.60 -20.72 2.59
CA PHE A 410 -0.08 -19.50 3.01
C PHE A 410 -1.26 -19.21 2.08
N THR A 411 -1.02 -19.19 0.76
CA THR A 411 -2.08 -18.90 -0.23
C THR A 411 -3.19 -19.95 -0.25
N SER A 412 -2.89 -21.20 0.12
CA SER A 412 -3.92 -22.24 0.29
C SER A 412 -4.80 -22.03 1.52
N LYS A 413 -4.29 -21.41 2.59
CA LYS A 413 -5.08 -21.00 3.77
C LYS A 413 -5.97 -19.79 3.48
N ILE A 414 -5.64 -18.97 2.49
CA ILE A 414 -6.47 -17.84 2.04
C ILE A 414 -7.74 -18.31 1.33
N PHE A 415 -7.70 -19.42 0.59
CA PHE A 415 -8.88 -19.96 -0.11
C PHE A 415 -10.12 -20.16 0.80
N PRO A 416 -10.05 -20.90 1.92
CA PRO A 416 -11.22 -21.09 2.79
C PRO A 416 -11.71 -19.76 3.41
N LEU A 417 -10.81 -18.80 3.66
CA LEU A 417 -11.20 -17.46 4.13
C LEU A 417 -12.01 -16.73 3.05
N LEU A 418 -11.51 -16.66 1.81
CA LEU A 418 -12.23 -16.04 0.69
C LEU A 418 -13.57 -16.74 0.42
N LYS A 419 -13.58 -18.07 0.47
CA LYS A 419 -14.80 -18.88 0.29
C LYS A 419 -15.89 -18.47 1.29
N VAL A 420 -15.53 -18.30 2.56
CA VAL A 420 -16.49 -17.88 3.59
C VAL A 420 -16.87 -16.42 3.42
N ASN A 421 -15.89 -15.52 3.38
CA ASN A 421 -16.11 -14.07 3.34
C ASN A 421 -16.95 -13.65 2.13
N LEU A 422 -16.61 -14.13 0.93
CA LEU A 422 -17.31 -13.75 -0.29
C LEU A 422 -18.68 -14.42 -0.41
N SER A 423 -18.89 -15.59 0.20
CA SER A 423 -20.23 -16.20 0.28
C SER A 423 -21.21 -15.34 1.08
N LEU A 424 -20.73 -14.54 2.04
CA LEU A 424 -21.58 -13.65 2.84
C LEU A 424 -22.12 -12.46 2.05
N ILE A 425 -21.64 -12.26 0.82
CA ILE A 425 -22.16 -11.29 -0.15
C ILE A 425 -22.68 -11.98 -1.44
N GLY A 426 -22.87 -13.30 -1.39
CA GLY A 426 -23.42 -14.09 -2.51
C GLY A 426 -22.45 -14.31 -3.68
N ILE A 427 -21.15 -14.22 -3.44
CA ILE A 427 -20.10 -14.56 -4.42
C ILE A 427 -19.54 -15.95 -4.09
N ASP A 428 -19.55 -16.85 -5.08
CA ASP A 428 -18.94 -18.17 -4.93
C ASP A 428 -17.48 -18.19 -5.39
N VAL A 429 -16.59 -18.75 -4.58
CA VAL A 429 -15.17 -18.89 -4.91
C VAL A 429 -14.84 -20.34 -5.24
N VAL A 430 -14.32 -20.61 -6.42
CA VAL A 430 -13.93 -21.96 -6.86
C VAL A 430 -12.44 -22.16 -6.63
N ASP A 431 -12.07 -23.30 -6.03
CA ASP A 431 -10.66 -23.70 -5.90
C ASP A 431 -10.09 -24.01 -7.28
N ALA A 432 -9.23 -23.13 -7.77
CA ALA A 432 -8.51 -23.29 -9.03
C ALA A 432 -7.00 -23.40 -8.81
N GLY A 433 -6.58 -23.99 -7.69
CA GLY A 433 -5.18 -24.24 -7.37
C GLY A 433 -4.44 -24.98 -8.49
N VAL A 434 -3.21 -24.54 -8.78
CA VAL A 434 -2.36 -25.08 -9.85
C VAL A 434 -0.96 -25.43 -9.38
N SER A 435 -0.19 -26.07 -10.26
CA SER A 435 1.26 -26.22 -10.11
C SER A 435 1.98 -24.88 -10.31
N SER A 436 3.21 -24.74 -9.78
CA SER A 436 4.01 -23.52 -9.96
C SER A 436 4.30 -23.22 -11.44
N ILE A 437 4.44 -24.26 -12.28
CA ILE A 437 4.70 -24.09 -13.71
C ILE A 437 3.45 -23.64 -14.48
N ASP A 438 2.27 -24.17 -14.14
CA ASP A 438 1.01 -23.71 -14.76
C ASP A 438 0.68 -22.28 -14.34
N TRP A 439 0.96 -21.92 -13.08
CA TRP A 439 0.86 -20.55 -12.59
C TRP A 439 1.70 -19.60 -13.45
N LEU A 440 2.97 -19.96 -13.66
CA LEU A 440 3.89 -19.22 -14.49
C LEU A 440 3.42 -19.10 -15.95
N ASN A 441 3.00 -20.21 -16.57
CA ASN A 441 2.51 -20.20 -17.95
C ASN A 441 1.30 -19.27 -18.13
N ARG A 442 0.40 -19.18 -17.14
CA ARG A 442 -0.74 -18.24 -17.16
C ARG A 442 -0.29 -16.78 -17.08
N LEU A 443 0.63 -16.47 -16.17
CA LEU A 443 1.18 -15.12 -16.03
C LEU A 443 1.91 -14.68 -17.30
N LEU A 444 2.76 -15.52 -17.88
CA LEU A 444 3.55 -15.16 -19.06
C LEU A 444 2.84 -15.41 -20.40
N GLU A 445 1.60 -15.90 -20.37
CA GLU A 445 0.82 -16.26 -21.56
C GLU A 445 1.54 -17.26 -22.49
N ILE A 446 2.25 -18.23 -21.88
CA ILE A 446 3.06 -19.24 -22.59
C ILE A 446 2.19 -20.45 -22.90
N GLY A 447 2.44 -21.10 -24.04
CA GLY A 447 1.85 -22.41 -24.34
C GLY A 447 0.34 -22.41 -24.54
N GLY A 448 -0.26 -21.25 -24.83
CA GLY A 448 -1.71 -21.09 -25.00
C GLY A 448 -2.47 -20.83 -23.69
N TYR A 449 -1.78 -20.75 -22.56
CA TYR A 449 -2.37 -20.22 -21.33
C TYR A 449 -2.53 -18.69 -21.46
N THR A 450 -3.54 -18.12 -20.81
CA THR A 450 -3.79 -16.68 -20.79
C THR A 450 -3.98 -16.19 -19.35
N ARG A 451 -3.81 -14.88 -19.12
CA ARG A 451 -4.14 -14.25 -17.83
C ARG A 451 -5.64 -14.28 -17.51
N ASP A 452 -6.50 -14.64 -18.46
CA ASP A 452 -7.95 -14.79 -18.22
C ASP A 452 -8.27 -15.91 -17.22
N TYR A 453 -7.33 -16.84 -17.00
CA TYR A 453 -7.45 -17.87 -15.97
C TYR A 453 -7.22 -17.33 -14.54
N LEU A 454 -6.76 -16.08 -14.38
CA LEU A 454 -6.38 -15.48 -13.10
C LEU A 454 -7.43 -14.45 -12.63
N GLN A 455 -8.66 -14.91 -12.35
CA GLN A 455 -9.75 -14.03 -11.90
C GLN A 455 -9.50 -13.44 -10.51
N LEU A 456 -9.28 -14.30 -9.51
CA LEU A 456 -8.81 -13.92 -8.18
C LEU A 456 -7.52 -14.70 -7.90
N TYR A 457 -6.53 -14.03 -7.31
CA TYR A 457 -5.28 -14.71 -6.92
C TYR A 457 -4.54 -13.95 -5.83
N TRP A 458 -3.95 -14.68 -4.88
CA TRP A 458 -3.12 -14.08 -3.85
C TRP A 458 -1.66 -14.18 -4.23
N THR A 459 -0.98 -13.04 -4.31
CA THR A 459 0.45 -12.99 -4.62
C THR A 459 1.12 -11.81 -3.89
N GLY A 460 2.34 -11.47 -4.31
CA GLY A 460 3.01 -10.27 -3.90
C GLY A 460 4.14 -9.88 -4.81
N TRP A 461 4.76 -8.75 -4.50
CA TRP A 461 5.88 -8.19 -5.26
C TRP A 461 7.06 -7.94 -4.33
N ILE A 462 8.26 -8.31 -4.76
CA ILE A 462 9.51 -8.07 -4.03
C ILE A 462 10.11 -6.78 -4.58
N VAL A 463 10.70 -5.99 -3.69
CA VAL A 463 11.28 -4.69 -4.01
C VAL A 463 12.80 -4.76 -3.87
N GLU A 464 13.53 -4.53 -4.95
CA GLU A 464 15.01 -4.57 -5.00
C GLU A 464 15.65 -3.20 -5.28
N TYR A 465 14.85 -2.18 -5.61
CA TYR A 465 15.30 -0.79 -5.60
C TYR A 465 14.22 0.17 -5.09
N LEU A 466 14.69 1.24 -4.45
CA LEU A 466 13.95 2.17 -3.61
C LEU A 466 13.29 3.32 -4.40
N ASP A 467 12.44 2.98 -5.37
CA ASP A 467 11.57 3.96 -6.04
C ASP A 467 10.23 3.30 -6.39
N PRO A 468 9.08 3.99 -6.14
CA PRO A 468 7.74 3.49 -6.47
C PRO A 468 7.60 2.88 -7.86
N ASN A 469 8.39 3.34 -8.83
CA ASN A 469 8.44 2.80 -10.17
C ASN A 469 8.60 1.27 -10.24
N ILE A 470 9.36 0.63 -9.33
CA ILE A 470 9.54 -0.84 -9.36
C ILE A 470 8.23 -1.60 -9.13
N ILE A 471 7.23 -0.96 -8.51
CA ILE A 471 5.90 -1.51 -8.28
C ILE A 471 4.96 -0.96 -9.35
N LEU A 472 4.91 0.35 -9.50
CA LEU A 472 3.91 1.05 -10.31
C LEU A 472 4.03 0.75 -11.80
N ASN A 473 5.23 0.85 -12.38
CA ASN A 473 5.40 0.60 -13.81
C ASN A 473 5.10 -0.87 -14.18
N PRO A 474 5.63 -1.87 -13.47
CA PRO A 474 5.38 -3.28 -13.75
C PRO A 474 3.94 -3.74 -13.51
N LEU A 475 3.15 -3.08 -12.67
CA LEU A 475 1.87 -3.62 -12.18
C LEU A 475 0.63 -2.75 -12.44
N PHE A 476 0.78 -1.44 -12.64
CA PHE A 476 -0.34 -0.49 -12.66
C PHE A 476 -0.29 0.48 -13.85
N THR A 477 0.33 0.10 -14.96
CA THR A 477 0.32 0.90 -16.21
C THR A 477 -0.52 0.23 -17.30
N ASN A 478 -0.89 0.94 -18.37
CA ASN A 478 -1.97 0.56 -19.29
C ASN A 478 -1.81 -0.80 -19.98
N ARG A 479 -0.58 -1.34 -20.05
CA ARG A 479 -0.29 -2.66 -20.61
C ARG A 479 0.85 -3.33 -19.87
N THR A 480 0.72 -3.55 -18.58
CA THR A 480 1.71 -4.36 -17.85
C THR A 480 1.67 -5.82 -18.29
N ARG A 481 2.84 -6.43 -18.43
CA ARG A 481 3.06 -7.85 -18.75
C ARG A 481 3.97 -8.53 -17.73
N SER A 482 4.17 -7.91 -16.57
CA SER A 482 5.01 -8.44 -15.50
C SER A 482 4.43 -9.72 -14.92
N TYR A 483 5.31 -10.44 -14.22
CA TYR A 483 4.89 -11.35 -13.16
C TYR A 483 3.89 -10.64 -12.24
N ASN A 484 2.88 -11.34 -11.74
CA ASN A 484 1.93 -10.84 -10.73
C ASN A 484 0.88 -9.79 -11.16
N ASP A 485 0.86 -9.35 -12.42
CA ASP A 485 -0.26 -8.59 -12.99
C ASP A 485 -1.23 -9.49 -13.77
N CYS A 486 -2.53 -9.21 -13.62
CA CYS A 486 -3.64 -9.90 -14.30
C CYS A 486 -4.44 -8.98 -15.22
N GLN A 487 -3.87 -7.83 -15.61
CA GLN A 487 -4.40 -6.81 -16.51
C GLN A 487 -5.06 -5.65 -15.76
N TYR A 488 -4.26 -4.72 -15.22
CA TYR A 488 -4.71 -3.35 -14.97
C TYR A 488 -4.68 -2.53 -16.26
N ASN A 489 -5.67 -1.64 -16.43
CA ASN A 489 -5.73 -0.74 -17.57
C ASN A 489 -6.26 0.61 -17.10
N GLY A 490 -5.36 1.56 -16.83
CA GLY A 490 -5.70 2.90 -16.35
C GLY A 490 -6.65 3.67 -17.25
N TYR A 491 -6.62 3.44 -18.57
CA TYR A 491 -7.61 3.99 -19.50
C TYR A 491 -9.01 3.42 -19.23
N LEU A 492 -9.16 2.10 -19.12
CA LEU A 492 -10.45 1.48 -18.82
C LEU A 492 -10.93 1.85 -17.42
N SER A 493 -10.03 1.86 -16.43
CA SER A 493 -10.37 2.22 -15.05
C SER A 493 -10.82 3.67 -14.92
N ALA A 494 -10.16 4.61 -15.60
CA ALA A 494 -10.63 6.00 -15.69
C ALA A 494 -12.04 6.09 -16.31
N MET A 495 -12.29 5.37 -17.40
CA MET A 495 -13.62 5.31 -18.00
C MET A 495 -14.68 4.67 -17.08
N GLU A 496 -14.34 3.58 -16.39
CA GLU A 496 -15.22 2.91 -15.42
C GLU A 496 -15.62 3.86 -14.27
N ALA A 497 -14.69 4.71 -13.85
CA ALA A 497 -14.89 5.71 -12.81
C ALA A 497 -15.46 7.05 -13.32
N GLY A 498 -15.77 7.17 -14.62
CA GLY A 498 -16.31 8.39 -15.22
C GLY A 498 -15.32 9.56 -15.32
N ARG A 499 -14.01 9.29 -15.19
CA ARG A 499 -12.93 10.27 -15.34
C ARG A 499 -12.50 10.44 -16.79
N ASP A 500 -11.80 11.53 -17.09
CA ASP A 500 -11.20 11.72 -18.41
C ASP A 500 -9.95 10.82 -18.56
N PRO A 501 -9.99 9.77 -19.41
CA PRO A 501 -8.85 8.87 -19.55
C PRO A 501 -7.65 9.52 -20.26
N PHE A 502 -7.78 10.75 -20.76
CA PHE A 502 -6.72 11.52 -21.40
C PHE A 502 -6.17 12.67 -20.53
N ASP A 503 -6.76 12.92 -19.35
CA ASP A 503 -6.19 13.86 -18.39
C ASP A 503 -4.99 13.20 -17.68
N VAL A 504 -3.87 13.93 -17.63
CA VAL A 504 -2.67 13.49 -16.95
C VAL A 504 -2.92 13.27 -15.46
N PHE A 505 -3.88 13.95 -14.81
CA PHE A 505 -4.13 13.80 -13.37
C PHE A 505 -5.12 12.67 -13.02
N ASP A 506 -5.80 12.10 -14.01
CA ASP A 506 -6.82 11.06 -13.82
C ASP A 506 -6.45 9.70 -14.43
N ASN A 507 -5.22 9.59 -14.94
CA ASN A 507 -4.71 8.37 -15.55
C ASN A 507 -3.33 7.98 -15.02
N VAL A 508 -3.24 6.80 -14.40
CA VAL A 508 -1.99 6.28 -13.82
C VAL A 508 -0.86 6.15 -14.85
N GLN A 509 -1.14 5.75 -16.10
CA GLN A 509 -0.11 5.66 -17.14
C GLN A 509 0.49 7.03 -17.47
N LEU A 510 -0.35 8.07 -17.57
CA LEU A 510 0.11 9.42 -17.91
C LEU A 510 0.88 10.06 -16.75
N LEU A 511 0.44 9.85 -15.50
CA LEU A 511 1.20 10.25 -14.31
C LEU A 511 2.56 9.56 -14.24
N MET A 512 2.63 8.25 -14.52
CA MET A 512 3.90 7.53 -14.55
C MET A 512 4.84 8.06 -15.63
N GLU A 513 4.34 8.34 -16.83
CA GLU A 513 5.14 8.95 -17.91
C GLU A 513 5.70 10.32 -17.54
N ALA A 514 4.91 11.14 -16.83
CA ALA A 514 5.37 12.42 -16.29
C ALA A 514 6.42 12.23 -15.18
N ALA A 515 6.19 11.30 -14.24
CA ALA A 515 7.07 11.03 -13.11
C ALA A 515 8.46 10.51 -13.55
N TRP A 516 8.55 9.79 -14.67
CA TRP A 516 9.84 9.30 -15.20
C TRP A 516 10.79 10.40 -15.66
N ILE A 517 10.28 11.58 -15.99
CA ILE A 517 11.09 12.71 -16.47
C ILE A 517 11.17 13.87 -15.47
N GLU A 518 10.46 13.79 -14.35
CA GLU A 518 10.39 14.84 -13.34
C GLU A 518 11.60 14.81 -12.40
N THR A 519 12.32 15.92 -12.34
CA THR A 519 13.53 16.08 -11.50
C THR A 519 13.26 16.81 -10.20
N ASP A 520 12.15 17.55 -10.11
CA ASP A 520 11.72 18.18 -8.86
C ASP A 520 11.07 17.16 -7.93
N GLY A 521 11.68 16.95 -6.77
CA GLY A 521 11.23 15.94 -5.81
C GLY A 521 9.81 16.19 -5.27
N MET A 522 9.37 17.44 -5.16
CA MET A 522 8.03 17.77 -4.67
C MET A 522 6.96 17.49 -5.74
N ALA A 523 7.21 17.89 -6.99
CA ALA A 523 6.33 17.59 -8.11
C ALA A 523 6.22 16.08 -8.35
N LYS A 524 7.36 15.35 -8.31
CA LYS A 524 7.38 13.89 -8.41
C LYS A 524 6.61 13.23 -7.27
N ASN A 525 6.76 13.73 -6.04
CA ASN A 525 5.97 13.25 -4.90
C ASN A 525 4.47 13.46 -5.14
N ALA A 526 4.03 14.65 -5.54
CA ALA A 526 2.62 14.92 -5.82
C ALA A 526 2.03 13.97 -6.88
N MET A 527 2.80 13.65 -7.93
CA MET A 527 2.41 12.66 -8.93
C MET A 527 2.23 11.26 -8.31
N TYR A 528 3.20 10.79 -7.52
CA TYR A 528 3.09 9.49 -6.85
C TYR A 528 1.97 9.42 -5.81
N GLN A 529 1.68 10.51 -5.11
CA GLN A 529 0.55 10.61 -4.18
C GLN A 529 -0.78 10.48 -4.94
N ARG A 530 -0.94 11.22 -6.06
CA ARG A 530 -2.14 11.09 -6.91
C ARG A 530 -2.29 9.69 -7.51
N ILE A 531 -1.20 9.04 -7.94
CA ILE A 531 -1.25 7.65 -8.42
C ILE A 531 -1.76 6.71 -7.31
N GLN A 532 -1.24 6.84 -6.10
CA GLN A 532 -1.69 6.01 -4.97
C GLN A 532 -3.17 6.26 -4.66
N GLN A 533 -3.61 7.52 -4.68
CA GLN A 533 -5.02 7.87 -4.49
C GLN A 533 -5.92 7.21 -5.54
N LEU A 534 -5.59 7.34 -6.84
CA LEU A 534 -6.33 6.70 -7.92
C LEU A 534 -6.45 5.18 -7.71
N LEU A 535 -5.34 4.53 -7.34
CA LEU A 535 -5.31 3.07 -7.14
C LEU A 535 -6.07 2.62 -5.89
N VAL A 536 -6.12 3.44 -4.84
CA VAL A 536 -6.73 3.07 -3.55
C VAL A 536 -8.19 3.43 -3.46
N GLU A 537 -8.55 4.64 -3.88
CA GLU A 537 -9.86 5.22 -3.61
C GLU A 537 -10.81 5.11 -4.80
N GLU A 538 -10.28 4.96 -6.02
CA GLU A 538 -11.09 5.07 -7.23
C GLU A 538 -11.07 3.79 -8.10
N ASP A 539 -9.90 3.30 -8.45
CA ASP A 539 -9.76 2.14 -9.36
C ASP A 539 -9.90 0.80 -8.65
N MET A 540 -9.42 0.75 -7.40
CA MET A 540 -9.38 -0.44 -6.54
C MET A 540 -9.01 -1.72 -7.30
N PRO A 541 -7.87 -1.75 -8.03
CA PRO A 541 -7.56 -2.85 -8.91
C PRO A 541 -7.29 -4.14 -8.13
N TRP A 542 -6.75 -4.01 -6.92
CA TRP A 542 -6.45 -5.11 -6.01
C TRP A 542 -7.02 -4.84 -4.64
N ALA A 543 -7.29 -5.92 -3.90
CA ALA A 543 -7.48 -5.79 -2.47
C ALA A 543 -6.06 -5.80 -1.87
N PHE A 544 -5.57 -4.62 -1.49
CA PHE A 544 -4.28 -4.51 -0.82
C PHE A 544 -4.25 -5.45 0.38
N GLY A 545 -3.09 -5.99 0.73
CA GLY A 545 -2.94 -6.99 1.79
C GLY A 545 -2.07 -6.46 2.92
N PHE A 546 -0.83 -6.92 2.97
CA PHE A 546 0.08 -6.62 4.06
C PHE A 546 1.54 -6.65 3.61
N VAL A 547 2.40 -6.09 4.45
CA VAL A 547 3.84 -6.35 4.52
C VAL A 547 4.14 -7.12 5.81
N ARG A 548 5.26 -7.86 5.86
CA ARG A 548 5.63 -8.66 7.03
C ARG A 548 6.68 -7.95 7.86
N ASN A 549 6.76 -8.26 9.16
CA ASN A 549 7.91 -7.84 9.95
C ASN A 549 9.19 -8.53 9.46
N LEU A 550 10.29 -7.79 9.39
CA LEU A 550 11.62 -8.34 9.16
C LEU A 550 12.06 -9.11 10.40
N THR A 551 12.05 -10.43 10.28
CA THR A 551 12.45 -11.34 11.36
C THR A 551 13.46 -12.33 10.86
N HIS A 552 14.59 -12.40 11.55
CA HIS A 552 15.65 -13.37 11.30
C HIS A 552 16.21 -13.86 12.63
N ALA A 553 16.80 -15.06 12.60
CA ALA A 553 17.46 -15.64 13.75
C ALA A 553 18.84 -16.15 13.34
N HIS A 554 19.86 -15.83 14.11
CA HIS A 554 21.23 -16.22 13.80
C HIS A 554 22.01 -16.65 15.05
N SER A 555 23.12 -17.35 14.84
CA SER A 555 24.06 -17.67 15.91
C SER A 555 24.58 -16.38 16.54
N VAL A 556 24.67 -16.35 17.88
CA VAL A 556 25.30 -15.25 18.63
C VAL A 556 26.76 -15.01 18.21
N GLU A 557 27.40 -16.03 17.64
CA GLU A 557 28.78 -15.92 17.16
C GLU A 557 28.91 -15.22 15.81
N LEU A 558 27.82 -15.02 15.07
CA LEU A 558 27.82 -14.37 13.76
C LEU A 558 27.58 -12.86 13.93
N THR A 559 28.49 -12.04 13.40
CA THR A 559 28.43 -10.57 13.43
C THR A 559 28.61 -9.97 12.04
N GLY A 560 28.41 -8.65 11.90
CA GLY A 560 28.63 -7.92 10.64
C GLY A 560 27.53 -8.08 9.59
N PHE A 561 26.40 -8.69 9.95
CA PHE A 561 25.22 -8.78 9.10
C PHE A 561 24.32 -7.55 9.27
N HIS A 562 23.80 -7.02 8.16
CA HIS A 562 22.84 -5.92 8.14
C HIS A 562 21.65 -6.31 7.26
N GLN A 563 20.44 -6.23 7.80
CA GLN A 563 19.21 -6.35 7.01
C GLN A 563 18.49 -5.00 7.02
N ASN A 564 17.74 -4.76 5.96
CA ASN A 564 17.04 -3.50 5.72
C ASN A 564 15.67 -3.77 5.08
N GLY A 565 14.88 -2.71 4.88
CA GLY A 565 13.53 -2.80 4.30
C GLY A 565 13.44 -3.47 2.92
N LEU A 566 14.49 -3.39 2.08
CA LEU A 566 14.52 -4.11 0.78
C LEU A 566 14.70 -5.62 0.95
N ASN A 567 15.02 -6.09 2.16
CA ASN A 567 15.25 -7.48 2.49
C ASN A 567 16.37 -8.11 1.62
N ILE A 568 17.37 -7.30 1.26
CA ILE A 568 18.56 -7.76 0.52
C ILE A 568 19.52 -8.43 1.51
N LEU A 569 19.74 -9.73 1.35
CA LEU A 569 20.77 -10.45 2.12
C LEU A 569 22.12 -10.31 1.42
N TYR A 570 23.10 -9.73 2.11
CA TYR A 570 24.47 -9.58 1.62
C TYR A 570 25.46 -9.92 2.75
N PHE A 571 26.19 -11.03 2.59
CA PHE A 571 26.99 -11.61 3.67
C PHE A 571 28.49 -11.27 3.60
N TYR A 572 28.88 -10.31 2.77
CA TYR A 572 30.29 -9.91 2.62
C TYR A 572 30.91 -9.39 3.93
N SER A 573 30.16 -8.55 4.64
CA SER A 573 30.59 -7.97 5.93
C SER A 573 30.42 -8.94 7.09
N CYS A 574 29.81 -10.11 6.87
CA CYS A 574 29.66 -11.09 7.93
C CYS A 574 31.03 -11.62 8.35
N ASN A 575 31.19 -11.80 9.65
CA ASN A 575 32.35 -12.44 10.22
C ASN A 575 31.93 -13.24 11.45
N TRP A 576 32.83 -14.12 11.88
CA TRP A 576 32.73 -14.74 13.18
C TRP A 576 33.21 -13.74 14.22
N SER A 577 32.35 -13.43 15.17
CA SER A 577 32.72 -12.66 16.35
C SER A 577 34.01 -13.23 16.90
N LYS A 578 35.07 -12.43 16.80
CA LYS A 578 36.32 -12.75 17.47
C LYS A 578 36.06 -12.47 18.93
N TYR A 579 35.67 -13.50 19.67
CA TYR A 579 35.44 -13.39 21.10
C TYR A 579 36.77 -12.98 21.76
N TYR A 580 36.91 -11.69 22.09
CA TYR A 580 38.01 -11.13 22.87
C TYR A 580 37.52 -10.86 24.30
N PRO A 581 37.35 -11.92 25.14
CA PRO A 581 36.87 -11.73 26.49
C PRO A 581 37.87 -10.88 27.28
N ASN A 582 37.41 -9.73 27.75
CA ASN A 582 38.08 -8.86 28.73
C ASN A 582 39.17 -7.91 28.20
N VAL A 583 38.89 -7.07 27.20
CA VAL A 583 39.76 -5.93 26.89
C VAL A 583 39.06 -4.63 27.28
N ASP A 584 39.54 -3.98 28.33
CA ASP A 584 39.30 -2.54 28.51
C ASP A 584 40.27 -1.82 27.56
N ILE A 585 39.75 -1.07 26.60
CA ILE A 585 40.55 -0.28 25.67
C ILE A 585 40.84 1.06 26.33
N TYR A 586 42.12 1.31 26.58
CA TYR A 586 42.62 2.58 27.07
C TYR A 586 43.64 3.15 26.10
N ILE A 587 43.33 4.33 25.54
CA ILE A 587 44.23 5.06 24.64
C ILE A 587 44.47 6.45 25.17
N ASP A 588 45.74 6.81 25.33
CA ASP A 588 46.19 8.17 25.66
C ASP A 588 47.24 8.54 24.61
N ASP A 589 46.86 9.35 23.62
CA ASP A 589 47.66 9.53 22.41
C ASP A 589 49.00 10.25 22.66
N ILE A 590 49.09 11.00 23.76
CA ILE A 590 50.35 11.63 24.20
C ILE A 590 51.24 10.66 25.01
N ASN A 591 50.73 9.48 25.37
CA ASN A 591 51.47 8.48 26.14
C ASN A 591 52.09 7.41 25.24
N PRO A 592 53.43 7.30 25.20
CA PRO A 592 54.12 6.38 24.29
C PRO A 592 53.83 4.89 24.58
N LYS A 593 53.16 4.55 25.69
CA LYS A 593 52.80 3.17 26.02
C LYS A 593 51.39 2.77 25.60
N PHE A 594 50.49 3.75 25.39
CA PHE A 594 49.06 3.55 25.18
C PHE A 594 48.54 4.42 24.03
N ASN A 595 49.38 4.81 23.08
CA ASN A 595 48.98 5.62 21.93
C ASN A 595 48.45 4.76 20.78
N TRP A 596 47.80 5.40 19.82
CA TRP A 596 47.16 4.72 18.70
C TRP A 596 48.11 3.84 17.88
N SER A 597 49.29 4.36 17.51
CA SER A 597 50.23 3.63 16.67
C SER A 597 50.69 2.32 17.32
N LYS A 598 50.80 2.30 18.64
CA LYS A 598 51.13 1.07 19.38
C LYS A 598 49.91 0.16 19.50
N THR A 599 48.73 0.71 19.81
CA THR A 599 47.49 -0.07 19.87
C THR A 599 47.22 -0.80 18.56
N ALA A 600 47.29 -0.10 17.42
CA ALA A 600 47.07 -0.68 16.09
C ALA A 600 48.17 -1.67 15.66
N LEU A 601 49.40 -1.52 16.18
CA LEU A 601 50.48 -2.48 15.91
C LEU A 601 50.34 -3.77 16.74
N GLU A 602 49.82 -3.66 17.96
CA GLU A 602 49.77 -4.76 18.93
C GLU A 602 48.43 -5.50 18.93
N ASN A 603 47.38 -4.95 18.31
CA ASN A 603 46.04 -5.50 18.38
C ASN A 603 45.36 -5.54 17.01
N ASP A 604 45.03 -6.74 16.54
CA ASP A 604 44.41 -6.97 15.22
C ASP A 604 43.00 -6.37 15.10
N TRP A 605 42.35 -6.03 16.23
CA TRP A 605 41.05 -5.34 16.27
C TRP A 605 41.16 -3.81 16.10
N CYS A 606 42.38 -3.26 16.03
CA CYS A 606 42.62 -1.85 15.77
C CYS A 606 43.46 -1.67 14.51
N THR A 607 42.92 -1.03 13.48
CA THR A 607 43.59 -0.83 12.18
C THR A 607 43.67 0.65 11.82
N GLY A 608 44.33 0.97 10.71
CA GLY A 608 44.45 2.33 10.16
C GLY A 608 45.68 3.12 10.64
N SER A 609 45.80 4.37 10.16
CA SER A 609 46.95 5.25 10.44
C SER A 609 46.59 6.57 11.12
N GLY A 610 45.31 6.84 11.34
CA GLY A 610 44.83 8.04 12.04
C GLY A 610 44.68 9.29 11.16
N THR A 611 44.74 9.12 9.83
CA THR A 611 44.51 10.19 8.86
C THR A 611 43.03 10.27 8.47
N TRP A 612 42.59 11.35 7.83
CA TRP A 612 41.20 11.44 7.37
C TRP A 612 40.84 10.34 6.34
N GLU A 613 41.76 10.02 5.44
CA GLU A 613 41.57 8.99 4.39
C GLU A 613 41.75 7.56 4.94
N ASP A 614 42.43 7.42 6.07
CA ASP A 614 42.73 6.14 6.72
C ASP A 614 42.70 6.33 8.25
N PRO A 615 41.51 6.52 8.84
CA PRO A 615 41.33 6.76 10.27
C PRO A 615 41.72 5.51 11.06
N TYR A 616 42.07 5.66 12.33
CA TYR A 616 42.16 4.48 13.20
C TYR A 616 40.77 3.85 13.37
N ILE A 617 40.64 2.53 13.30
CA ILE A 617 39.33 1.86 13.39
C ILE A 617 39.36 0.87 14.54
N ILE A 618 38.39 0.99 15.46
CA ILE A 618 38.04 -0.01 16.46
C ILE A 618 36.69 -0.59 16.04
N GLN A 619 36.62 -1.88 15.72
CA GLN A 619 35.38 -2.50 15.23
C GLN A 619 35.16 -3.95 15.67
N ASP A 620 33.89 -4.38 15.61
CA ASP A 620 33.44 -5.77 15.77
C ASP A 620 33.81 -6.39 17.13
N LEU A 621 33.75 -5.58 18.20
CA LEU A 621 34.09 -6.02 19.56
C LEU A 621 32.85 -6.19 20.43
N ILE A 622 32.82 -7.29 21.20
CA ILE A 622 31.80 -7.54 22.23
C ILE A 622 32.45 -7.40 23.61
N PHE A 623 31.87 -6.55 24.44
CA PHE A 623 32.32 -6.27 25.80
C PHE A 623 31.27 -6.73 26.82
N ASP A 624 31.57 -7.77 27.62
CA ASP A 624 30.64 -8.39 28.58
C ASP A 624 31.25 -8.55 30.01
N ASN A 625 32.28 -7.78 30.34
CA ASN A 625 32.90 -7.79 31.66
C ASN A 625 32.60 -6.51 32.46
N GLN A 626 32.61 -6.58 33.81
CA GLN A 626 32.35 -5.42 34.67
C GLN A 626 33.56 -4.46 34.68
N SER A 627 33.68 -3.59 33.68
CA SER A 627 34.74 -2.57 33.58
C SER A 627 34.56 -1.46 34.63
N LYS A 628 35.68 -0.97 35.19
CA LYS A 628 35.70 0.13 36.16
C LYS A 628 35.97 1.51 35.57
N LEU A 629 36.52 1.57 34.35
CA LEU A 629 36.90 2.82 33.67
C LEU A 629 35.93 3.15 32.51
N GLY A 630 35.25 2.13 32.00
CA GLY A 630 34.53 2.16 30.73
C GLY A 630 35.23 1.23 29.73
N TYR A 631 34.48 0.65 28.80
CA TYR A 631 35.03 -0.34 27.86
C TYR A 631 36.00 0.29 26.87
N ILE A 632 35.67 1.48 26.38
CA ILE A 632 36.56 2.27 25.55
C ILE A 632 36.77 3.62 26.24
N TYR A 633 38.00 3.89 26.62
CA TYR A 633 38.43 5.16 27.19
C TYR A 633 39.57 5.73 26.35
N ILE A 634 39.30 6.84 25.67
CA ILE A 634 40.27 7.52 24.80
C ILE A 634 40.46 8.94 25.31
N GLU A 635 41.70 9.35 25.49
CA GLU A 635 42.04 10.70 25.92
C GLU A 635 43.18 11.35 25.12
N ASN A 636 43.18 12.68 25.12
CA ASN A 636 44.24 13.54 24.55
C ASN A 636 44.54 13.26 23.07
N SER A 637 43.51 12.93 22.28
CA SER A 637 43.64 12.49 20.89
C SER A 637 43.09 13.55 19.93
N ASN A 638 43.84 13.86 18.88
CA ASN A 638 43.38 14.75 17.79
C ASN A 638 43.43 14.07 16.41
N VAL A 639 43.76 12.78 16.38
CA VAL A 639 43.77 11.96 15.16
C VAL A 639 42.35 11.57 14.77
N TYR A 640 42.17 11.20 13.50
CA TYR A 640 40.89 10.69 13.02
C TYR A 640 40.75 9.23 13.42
N PHE A 641 39.62 8.88 14.05
CA PHE A 641 39.33 7.48 14.37
C PHE A 641 37.83 7.18 14.36
N GLN A 642 37.52 5.89 14.25
CA GLN A 642 36.17 5.35 14.20
C GLN A 642 36.01 4.26 15.27
N VAL A 643 34.84 4.23 15.91
CA VAL A 643 34.38 3.12 16.75
C VAL A 643 33.05 2.62 16.18
N LYS A 644 33.01 1.39 15.68
CA LYS A 644 31.82 0.87 15.01
C LYS A 644 31.55 -0.61 15.23
N ASN A 645 30.29 -1.05 15.09
CA ASN A 645 29.88 -2.45 15.20
C ASN A 645 30.26 -3.11 16.53
N CYS A 646 30.38 -2.33 17.62
CA CYS A 646 30.72 -2.88 18.93
C CYS A 646 29.47 -3.05 19.80
N THR A 647 29.46 -4.07 20.64
CA THR A 647 28.39 -4.40 21.58
C THR A 647 28.90 -4.35 23.01
N PHE A 648 28.18 -3.67 23.91
CA PHE A 648 28.61 -3.40 25.29
C PHE A 648 27.54 -3.82 26.29
N TYR A 649 27.87 -4.69 27.27
CA TYR A 649 26.92 -5.23 28.27
C TYR A 649 27.29 -4.90 29.72
N GLY A 650 26.50 -4.08 30.40
CA GLY A 650 26.46 -4.02 31.87
C GLY A 650 27.62 -3.30 32.59
N SER A 651 28.40 -2.44 31.91
CA SER A 651 29.50 -1.64 32.50
C SER A 651 29.05 -0.28 33.06
N LEU A 652 29.90 0.35 33.88
CA LEU A 652 29.74 1.73 34.37
C LEU A 652 29.68 2.76 33.22
N ASN A 653 30.54 2.63 32.20
CA ASN A 653 30.52 3.49 31.00
C ASN A 653 30.74 2.63 29.74
N GLY A 654 30.10 2.97 28.62
CA GLY A 654 30.37 2.36 27.31
C GLY A 654 31.62 2.94 26.67
N ILE A 655 31.47 4.09 26.03
CA ILE A 655 32.55 4.83 25.35
C ILE A 655 32.76 6.17 26.03
N THR A 656 34.00 6.48 26.42
CA THR A 656 34.38 7.76 27.04
C THR A 656 35.51 8.41 26.25
N LEU A 657 35.26 9.63 25.80
CA LEU A 657 36.21 10.51 25.13
C LEU A 657 36.52 11.72 26.01
N LEU A 658 37.80 11.94 26.33
CA LEU A 658 38.26 13.07 27.15
C LEU A 658 39.34 13.88 26.41
N ASN A 659 39.08 15.16 26.14
CA ASN A 659 40.00 16.00 25.35
C ASN A 659 40.32 15.37 23.99
N VAL A 660 39.27 14.94 23.28
CA VAL A 660 39.36 14.24 22.00
C VAL A 660 38.66 15.02 20.89
N ASN A 661 39.26 15.07 19.71
CA ASN A 661 38.61 15.59 18.52
C ASN A 661 38.67 14.62 17.35
N ASN A 662 37.76 14.80 16.38
CA ASN A 662 37.73 14.11 15.09
C ASN A 662 37.38 12.61 15.15
N SER A 663 36.55 12.19 16.11
CA SER A 663 36.05 10.82 16.20
C SER A 663 34.73 10.63 15.45
N GLN A 664 34.49 9.43 14.93
CA GLN A 664 33.15 8.96 14.54
C GLN A 664 32.78 7.71 15.34
N ILE A 665 31.64 7.71 16.01
CA ILE A 665 31.14 6.58 16.79
C ILE A 665 29.80 6.17 16.20
N PHE A 666 29.69 4.96 15.64
CA PHE A 666 28.44 4.58 14.96
C PHE A 666 28.14 3.10 14.90
N ASN A 667 26.87 2.74 14.70
CA ASN A 667 26.41 1.36 14.65
C ASN A 667 26.91 0.52 15.85
N ASN A 668 26.78 1.08 17.06
CA ASN A 668 27.18 0.40 18.30
C ASN A 668 25.94 0.10 19.15
N THR A 669 25.95 -1.05 19.83
CA THR A 669 24.87 -1.46 20.74
C THR A 669 25.35 -1.42 22.19
N LEU A 670 24.71 -0.60 23.01
CA LEU A 670 25.08 -0.36 24.41
C LEU A 670 23.93 -0.72 25.34
N TRP A 671 24.06 -1.84 26.05
CA TRP A 671 23.12 -2.29 27.07
C TRP A 671 23.67 -2.02 28.47
N GLY A 672 23.06 -1.06 29.15
CA GLY A 672 23.29 -0.81 30.55
C GLY A 672 22.61 -1.85 31.45
N SER A 673 23.04 -1.89 32.70
CA SER A 673 22.32 -2.57 33.78
C SER A 673 21.83 -1.52 34.78
N ASP A 674 20.56 -1.59 35.16
CA ASP A 674 19.78 -0.59 35.92
C ASP A 674 20.40 -0.11 37.25
N LEU A 675 21.49 -0.72 37.72
CA LEU A 675 22.11 -0.44 39.02
C LEU A 675 23.56 0.06 38.94
N ILE A 676 24.22 0.00 37.78
CA ILE A 676 25.67 0.25 37.67
C ILE A 676 26.02 1.19 36.50
N SER A 677 25.26 1.19 35.40
CA SER A 677 25.65 1.88 34.16
C SER A 677 25.32 3.38 34.16
N GLN A 678 26.36 4.24 34.23
CA GLN A 678 26.24 5.69 34.23
C GLN A 678 26.11 6.28 32.82
N HIS A 679 26.99 5.95 31.87
CA HIS A 679 26.96 6.58 30.54
C HIS A 679 27.04 5.54 29.41
N GLY A 680 26.19 5.67 28.39
CA GLY A 680 26.40 4.98 27.12
C GLY A 680 27.63 5.54 26.42
N ILE A 681 27.52 6.79 25.93
CA ILE A 681 28.61 7.52 25.29
C ILE A 681 28.83 8.85 26.02
N ARG A 682 30.08 9.16 26.36
CA ARG A 682 30.46 10.38 27.05
C ARG A 682 31.55 11.13 26.29
N LEU A 683 31.25 12.36 25.89
CA LEU A 683 32.17 13.31 25.29
C LEU A 683 32.47 14.41 26.33
N SER A 684 33.73 14.53 26.74
CA SER A 684 34.15 15.53 27.73
C SER A 684 35.32 16.34 27.19
N LEU A 685 35.20 17.67 27.17
CA LEU A 685 36.21 18.56 26.56
C LEU A 685 36.54 18.18 25.10
N SER A 686 35.59 17.58 24.38
CA SER A 686 35.85 16.84 23.14
C SER A 686 35.07 17.47 21.99
N ASN A 687 35.74 17.98 20.95
CA ASN A 687 35.10 18.78 19.91
C ASN A 687 35.13 18.09 18.54
N ASN A 688 34.23 18.50 17.62
CA ASN A 688 34.20 17.98 16.26
C ASN A 688 34.11 16.45 16.21
N ASN A 689 33.22 15.89 17.03
CA ASN A 689 32.97 14.45 17.08
C ASN A 689 31.57 14.14 16.57
N THR A 690 31.41 12.99 15.93
CA THR A 690 30.14 12.54 15.37
C THR A 690 29.71 11.24 16.03
N VAL A 691 28.45 11.17 16.49
CA VAL A 691 27.84 9.96 17.06
C VAL A 691 26.54 9.68 16.32
N TYR A 692 26.43 8.51 15.69
CA TYR A 692 25.22 8.18 14.92
C TYR A 692 24.89 6.70 14.88
N ASP A 693 23.64 6.35 14.57
CA ASP A 693 23.19 4.96 14.41
C ASP A 693 23.53 4.05 15.62
N CYS A 694 23.58 4.60 16.84
CA CYS A 694 23.85 3.79 18.04
C CYS A 694 22.55 3.41 18.75
N SER A 695 22.47 2.16 19.21
CA SER A 695 21.38 1.66 20.05
C SER A 695 21.82 1.65 21.51
N ILE A 696 21.23 2.48 22.35
CA ILE A 696 21.61 2.65 23.76
C ILE A 696 20.40 2.41 24.64
N ASN A 697 20.51 1.52 25.62
CA ASN A 697 19.38 1.15 26.48
C ASN A 697 19.84 0.93 27.93
N GLY A 698 19.05 1.41 28.91
CA GLY A 698 19.23 1.06 30.32
C GLY A 698 20.42 1.74 31.02
N THR A 699 20.79 2.95 30.59
CA THR A 699 21.88 3.77 31.16
C THR A 699 21.35 4.93 32.01
N GLN A 700 22.19 5.63 32.78
CA GLN A 700 21.77 6.91 33.38
C GLN A 700 21.73 8.03 32.33
N PHE A 701 22.80 8.18 31.56
CA PHE A 701 22.89 9.05 30.40
C PHE A 701 23.09 8.19 29.15
N GLY A 702 22.26 8.37 28.12
CA GLY A 702 22.49 7.72 26.83
C GLY A 702 23.74 8.27 26.16
N ILE A 703 23.67 9.55 25.76
CA ILE A 703 24.80 10.32 25.24
C ILE A 703 24.96 11.60 26.07
N GLN A 704 26.17 11.88 26.54
CA GLN A 704 26.50 13.11 27.27
C GLN A 704 27.61 13.89 26.58
N LEU A 705 27.35 15.17 26.31
CA LEU A 705 28.32 16.16 25.87
C LEU A 705 28.58 17.12 27.02
N MET A 706 29.83 17.22 27.45
CA MET A 706 30.26 18.10 28.52
C MET A 706 31.42 18.96 28.03
N GLU A 707 31.24 20.27 28.02
CA GLU A 707 32.23 21.23 27.49
C GLU A 707 32.74 20.84 26.09
N SER A 708 31.84 20.34 25.24
CA SER A 708 32.15 19.68 23.97
C SER A 708 31.41 20.37 22.83
N ASN A 709 32.13 20.82 21.80
CA ASN A 709 31.57 21.73 20.78
C ASN A 709 31.64 21.14 19.37
N TYR A 710 30.87 21.72 18.44
CA TYR A 710 30.88 21.35 17.01
C TYR A 710 30.63 19.86 16.73
N SER A 711 29.97 19.18 17.65
CA SER A 711 29.69 17.74 17.57
C SER A 711 28.31 17.49 16.99
N ARG A 712 28.14 16.36 16.31
CA ARG A 712 26.92 15.96 15.62
C ARG A 712 26.40 14.64 16.18
N ILE A 713 25.20 14.64 16.72
CA ILE A 713 24.55 13.49 17.34
C ILE A 713 23.27 13.20 16.57
N PHE A 714 23.24 12.14 15.76
CA PHE A 714 22.07 11.88 14.92
C PHE A 714 21.72 10.41 14.70
N GLU A 715 20.46 10.10 14.37
CA GLU A 715 20.01 8.73 14.05
C GLU A 715 20.25 7.70 15.19
N ASN A 716 20.38 8.14 16.44
CA ASN A 716 20.57 7.21 17.55
C ASN A 716 19.22 6.76 18.13
N ASN A 717 19.14 5.50 18.56
CA ASN A 717 18.01 4.93 19.26
C ASN A 717 18.35 4.79 20.76
N ILE A 718 17.77 5.66 21.60
CA ILE A 718 18.14 5.78 23.01
C ILE A 718 16.93 5.55 23.91
N GLN A 719 17.00 4.53 24.76
CA GLN A 719 15.84 4.05 25.50
C GLN A 719 16.11 3.85 27.00
N ASN A 720 15.04 4.02 27.79
CA ASN A 720 14.99 3.68 29.22
C ASN A 720 16.14 4.30 30.03
N CYS A 721 16.58 5.52 29.70
CA CYS A 721 17.61 6.19 30.46
C CYS A 721 17.04 6.73 31.78
N SER A 722 17.65 6.31 32.89
CA SER A 722 17.20 6.71 34.24
C SER A 722 17.46 8.19 34.58
N PHE A 723 18.18 8.92 33.72
CA PHE A 723 18.28 10.37 33.80
C PHE A 723 18.01 11.05 32.46
N CYS A 724 18.92 11.02 31.49
CA CYS A 724 18.74 11.76 30.25
C CYS A 724 19.16 10.94 29.03
N GLY A 725 18.35 10.95 27.97
CA GLY A 725 18.71 10.29 26.72
C GLY A 725 19.92 10.98 26.06
N ILE A 726 19.80 12.28 25.76
CA ILE A 726 20.91 13.09 25.26
C ILE A 726 21.07 14.35 26.11
N ALA A 727 22.21 14.49 26.78
CA ALA A 727 22.53 15.66 27.58
C ALA A 727 23.64 16.50 26.93
N SER A 728 23.41 17.81 26.80
CA SER A 728 24.40 18.81 26.38
C SER A 728 24.64 19.77 27.55
N MET A 729 25.88 19.86 28.03
CA MET A 729 26.25 20.62 29.23
C MET A 729 27.42 21.55 28.95
N SER A 730 27.23 22.86 29.15
CA SER A 730 28.21 23.92 28.90
C SER A 730 28.89 23.76 27.53
N SER A 731 28.08 23.43 26.53
CA SER A 731 28.52 23.01 25.19
C SER A 731 27.96 23.95 24.13
N SER A 732 28.57 24.01 22.94
CA SER A 732 28.19 25.00 21.94
C SER A 732 28.30 24.49 20.51
N TYR A 733 27.47 25.03 19.62
CA TYR A 733 27.50 24.71 18.18
C TYR A 733 27.31 23.21 17.87
N ASN A 734 26.58 22.48 18.71
CA ASN A 734 26.29 21.07 18.46
C ASN A 734 24.97 20.90 17.70
N LEU A 735 24.89 19.84 16.91
CA LEU A 735 23.68 19.39 16.23
C LEU A 735 23.19 18.10 16.88
N ILE A 736 21.93 18.08 17.29
CA ILE A 736 21.21 16.90 17.78
C ILE A 736 20.03 16.69 16.84
N ALA A 737 20.11 15.71 15.93
CA ALA A 737 19.12 15.53 14.87
C ALA A 737 18.64 14.09 14.68
N ASP A 738 17.40 13.86 14.25
CA ASP A 738 16.96 12.54 13.78
C ASP A 738 17.12 11.39 14.81
N ASN A 739 17.17 11.68 16.11
CA ASN A 739 17.29 10.65 17.15
C ASN A 739 15.91 10.17 17.59
N TYR A 740 15.80 8.88 17.94
CA TYR A 740 14.62 8.29 18.55
C TYR A 740 14.87 8.04 20.04
N LEU A 741 14.11 8.71 20.90
CA LEU A 741 14.27 8.68 22.34
C LEU A 741 13.01 8.15 23.03
N LEU A 742 13.08 6.97 23.64
CA LEU A 742 11.93 6.30 24.23
C LEU A 742 12.07 6.10 25.75
N ARG A 743 11.08 6.52 26.53
CA ARG A 743 10.97 6.25 27.99
C ARG A 743 12.19 6.70 28.80
N ASN A 744 12.78 7.84 28.42
CA ASN A 744 13.88 8.46 29.16
C ASN A 744 13.34 9.47 30.16
N ASN A 745 13.97 9.63 31.33
CA ASN A 745 13.50 10.61 32.31
C ASN A 745 13.47 12.04 31.74
N TYR A 746 14.57 12.48 31.14
CA TYR A 746 14.65 13.60 30.23
C TYR A 746 14.98 13.06 28.83
N GLY A 747 14.26 13.45 27.78
CA GLY A 747 14.61 13.06 26.42
C GLY A 747 15.94 13.70 26.00
N ILE A 748 15.88 14.98 25.65
CA ILE A 748 17.03 15.82 25.33
C ILE A 748 17.10 16.96 26.34
N PHE A 749 18.26 17.20 26.94
CA PHE A 749 18.44 18.28 27.91
C PHE A 749 19.73 19.06 27.67
N ASP A 750 19.57 20.34 27.33
CA ASP A 750 20.65 21.30 27.18
C ASP A 750 20.77 22.22 28.40
N THR A 751 21.98 22.48 28.86
CA THR A 751 22.25 23.32 30.03
C THR A 751 23.48 24.17 29.78
N ASP A 752 23.35 25.48 29.95
CA ASP A 752 24.41 26.46 29.66
C ASP A 752 24.92 26.33 28.20
N GLY A 753 24.00 25.99 27.29
CA GLY A 753 24.29 25.81 25.87
C GLY A 753 24.35 27.12 25.10
N PHE A 754 25.10 27.12 24.01
CA PHE A 754 25.11 28.23 23.06
C PHE A 754 25.03 27.74 21.62
N ASN A 755 24.00 28.18 20.90
CA ASN A 755 23.80 27.87 19.49
C ASN A 755 23.70 26.36 19.23
N ILE A 756 22.92 25.67 20.06
CA ILE A 756 22.57 24.26 19.92
C ILE A 756 21.39 24.13 18.97
N THR A 757 21.49 23.21 18.00
CA THR A 757 20.39 22.89 17.09
C THR A 757 19.83 21.51 17.41
N ILE A 758 18.55 21.46 17.79
CA ILE A 758 17.79 20.25 18.09
C ILE A 758 16.70 20.12 17.02
N ARG A 759 16.83 19.17 16.08
CA ARG A 759 15.87 19.06 14.98
C ARG A 759 15.45 17.64 14.62
N GLU A 760 14.23 17.45 14.15
CA GLU A 760 13.80 16.17 13.55
C GLU A 760 13.92 14.96 14.52
N ASN A 761 14.00 15.19 15.84
CA ASN A 761 14.03 14.11 16.83
C ASN A 761 12.62 13.68 17.20
N THR A 762 12.45 12.38 17.49
CA THR A 762 11.22 11.83 18.08
C THR A 762 11.49 11.46 19.54
N VAL A 763 10.77 12.10 20.46
CA VAL A 763 10.83 11.86 21.90
C VAL A 763 9.49 11.34 22.38
N ASP A 764 9.47 10.16 22.99
CA ASP A 764 8.25 9.46 23.35
C ASP A 764 8.32 8.93 24.79
N GLY A 765 7.35 9.33 25.60
CA GLY A 765 7.15 8.76 26.94
C GLY A 765 8.15 9.24 27.98
N SER A 766 8.62 10.49 27.91
CA SER A 766 9.56 11.02 28.91
C SER A 766 8.92 11.29 30.27
N LEU A 767 9.58 10.90 31.37
CA LEU A 767 9.03 11.08 32.74
C LEU A 767 8.98 12.55 33.19
N PHE A 768 9.91 13.38 32.71
CA PHE A 768 9.97 14.80 33.02
C PHE A 768 9.80 15.61 31.73
N TYR A 769 10.90 16.06 31.14
CA TYR A 769 10.87 16.88 29.94
C TYR A 769 11.21 16.04 28.71
N GLY A 770 10.45 16.21 27.64
CA GLY A 770 10.82 15.67 26.34
C GLY A 770 12.08 16.35 25.82
N ILE A 771 12.03 17.67 25.62
CA ILE A 771 13.17 18.52 25.28
C ILE A 771 13.24 19.69 26.25
N GLY A 772 14.40 19.91 26.89
CA GLY A 772 14.60 21.04 27.79
C GLY A 772 15.88 21.80 27.50
N ALA A 773 15.85 23.13 27.66
CA ALA A 773 17.02 23.98 27.60
C ALA A 773 17.07 24.94 28.79
N SER A 774 18.18 24.96 29.53
CA SER A 774 18.34 25.73 30.77
C SER A 774 19.54 26.66 30.68
N VAL A 775 19.37 27.95 30.98
CA VAL A 775 20.42 28.99 30.91
C VAL A 775 21.10 29.03 29.52
N SER A 776 20.39 28.60 28.48
CA SER A 776 20.94 28.40 27.14
C SER A 776 20.56 29.55 26.20
N LYS A 777 21.33 29.77 25.13
CA LYS A 777 21.21 30.97 24.29
C LYS A 777 21.39 30.69 22.80
N ASN A 778 20.56 31.36 21.98
CA ASN A 778 20.60 31.28 20.52
C ASN A 778 20.34 29.86 19.97
N ASP A 779 19.58 29.05 20.69
CA ASP A 779 19.32 27.67 20.29
C ASP A 779 18.18 27.59 19.26
N THR A 780 18.13 26.51 18.51
CA THR A 780 17.06 26.24 17.54
C THR A 780 16.45 24.87 17.82
N ILE A 781 15.15 24.81 18.06
CA ILE A 781 14.37 23.59 18.30
C ILE A 781 13.30 23.47 17.21
N ILE A 782 13.52 22.63 16.21
CA ILE A 782 12.71 22.62 14.99
C ILE A 782 12.30 21.23 14.50
N ARG A 783 11.04 21.02 14.10
CA ARG A 783 10.55 19.74 13.54
C ARG A 783 10.69 18.51 14.45
N ASN A 784 10.69 18.70 15.76
CA ASN A 784 10.71 17.57 16.69
C ASN A 784 9.29 17.08 16.98
N ILE A 785 9.14 15.78 17.17
CA ILE A 785 7.91 15.15 17.64
C ILE A 785 8.12 14.79 19.11
N VAL A 786 7.31 15.34 20.00
CA VAL A 786 7.36 15.05 21.44
C VAL A 786 5.98 14.63 21.92
N VAL A 787 5.87 13.36 22.29
CA VAL A 787 4.60 12.75 22.68
C VAL A 787 4.69 12.03 24.02
N ARG A 788 3.56 11.97 24.73
CA ARG A 788 3.41 11.20 25.99
C ARG A 788 4.41 11.56 27.09
N SER A 789 4.96 12.78 27.09
CA SER A 789 5.78 13.26 28.19
C SER A 789 4.91 13.50 29.43
N GLU A 790 5.36 13.04 30.60
CA GLU A 790 4.56 13.10 31.83
C GLU A 790 4.51 14.51 32.43
N TYR A 791 5.54 15.35 32.25
CA TYR A 791 5.57 16.69 32.83
C TYR A 791 5.57 17.83 31.81
N MET A 792 6.50 17.91 30.86
CA MET A 792 6.42 18.90 29.77
C MET A 792 7.00 18.34 28.47
N ALA A 793 6.40 18.66 27.33
CA ALA A 793 6.97 18.27 26.05
C ALA A 793 8.24 19.10 25.76
N ILE A 794 8.13 20.43 25.73
CA ILE A 794 9.27 21.35 25.62
C ILE A 794 9.35 22.28 26.82
N THR A 795 10.55 22.53 27.35
CA THR A 795 10.76 23.57 28.37
C THR A 795 12.00 24.46 28.15
N LEU A 796 11.85 25.75 28.41
CA LEU A 796 12.93 26.73 28.47
C LEU A 796 13.05 27.30 29.89
N TYR A 797 14.24 27.26 30.48
CA TYR A 797 14.49 27.77 31.83
C TYR A 797 15.60 28.82 31.86
N SER A 798 15.27 30.10 32.03
CA SER A 798 16.22 31.23 31.93
C SER A 798 17.02 31.22 30.62
N SER A 799 16.38 30.82 29.52
CA SER A 799 16.98 30.63 28.20
C SER A 799 16.46 31.67 27.23
N ASN A 800 17.35 32.17 26.36
CA ASN A 800 17.11 33.40 25.60
C ASN A 800 17.44 33.27 24.12
N ASN A 801 16.70 33.99 23.28
CA ASN A 801 16.89 34.00 21.82
C ASN A 801 16.76 32.61 21.18
N THR A 802 15.94 31.73 21.76
CA THR A 802 15.67 30.40 21.21
C THR A 802 14.56 30.46 20.17
N LEU A 803 14.79 29.83 19.01
CA LEU A 803 13.80 29.65 17.95
C LEU A 803 13.14 28.28 18.08
N ILE A 804 11.81 28.23 18.24
CA ILE A 804 11.03 27.00 18.37
C ILE A 804 9.98 26.93 17.26
N GLN A 805 10.16 26.04 16.28
CA GLN A 805 9.25 25.98 15.12
C GLN A 805 8.92 24.59 14.61
N TYR A 806 7.75 24.40 14.01
CA TYR A 806 7.36 23.17 13.32
C TYR A 806 7.39 21.91 14.21
N ASN A 807 7.38 22.05 15.53
CA ASN A 807 7.36 20.90 16.44
C ASN A 807 5.93 20.40 16.63
N ASN A 808 5.77 19.08 16.81
CA ASN A 808 4.51 18.44 17.17
C ASN A 808 4.58 18.01 18.63
N LEU A 809 3.86 18.71 19.50
CA LEU A 809 3.80 18.52 20.95
C LEU A 809 2.42 17.98 21.30
N SER A 810 2.21 16.68 21.06
CA SER A 810 0.87 16.09 21.18
C SER A 810 0.76 14.96 22.20
N ASN A 811 -0.42 14.79 22.78
CA ASN A 811 -0.73 13.70 23.71
C ASN A 811 0.21 13.64 24.92
N ASN A 812 0.72 14.78 25.41
CA ASN A 812 1.52 14.82 26.63
C ASN A 812 0.61 14.89 27.84
N ILE A 813 0.97 14.17 28.91
CA ILE A 813 0.17 14.19 30.14
C ILE A 813 0.34 15.56 30.81
N GLY A 814 1.53 16.14 30.77
CA GLY A 814 1.74 17.47 31.31
C GLY A 814 1.49 18.59 30.31
N TYR A 815 2.38 19.60 30.34
CA TYR A 815 2.29 20.79 29.50
C TYR A 815 2.80 20.50 28.09
N GLY A 816 2.24 21.16 27.08
CA GLY A 816 2.86 21.18 25.74
C GLY A 816 4.21 21.90 25.79
N MET A 817 4.22 23.14 26.28
CA MET A 817 5.42 23.97 26.37
C MET A 817 5.44 24.82 27.64
N GLY A 818 6.59 24.89 28.30
CA GLY A 818 6.80 25.74 29.47
C GLY A 818 8.00 26.67 29.33
N ILE A 819 7.80 27.99 29.37
CA ILE A 819 8.87 28.99 29.31
C ILE A 819 8.94 29.72 30.64
N TYR A 820 10.07 29.59 31.34
CA TYR A 820 10.20 30.04 32.72
C TYR A 820 11.51 30.76 32.98
N GLY A 821 11.45 31.97 33.53
CA GLY A 821 12.63 32.54 34.18
C GLY A 821 12.83 31.98 35.59
N SER A 822 13.98 32.29 36.17
CA SER A 822 14.38 31.80 37.48
C SER A 822 15.34 32.74 38.21
N ILE A 823 15.93 32.25 39.30
CA ILE A 823 17.04 32.94 39.98
C ILE A 823 18.28 33.13 39.09
N TYR A 824 18.38 32.39 37.97
CA TYR A 824 19.50 32.47 37.03
C TYR A 824 19.28 33.50 35.92
N GLY A 825 18.07 34.03 35.74
CA GLY A 825 17.75 35.03 34.73
C GLY A 825 16.30 34.98 34.26
N GLU A 826 15.91 35.95 33.45
CA GLU A 826 14.67 35.89 32.66
C GLU A 826 14.84 34.88 31.51
N SER A 827 13.72 34.29 31.06
CA SER A 827 13.66 33.68 29.71
C SER A 827 13.11 34.73 28.76
N ASP A 828 13.96 35.26 27.89
CA ASP A 828 13.65 36.41 27.05
C ASP A 828 13.94 36.23 25.55
N ASN A 829 13.21 37.00 24.72
CA ASN A 829 13.42 37.08 23.27
C ASN A 829 13.32 35.73 22.54
N ASN A 830 12.55 34.77 23.06
CA ASN A 830 12.33 33.51 22.37
C ASN A 830 11.18 33.65 21.37
N GLN A 831 11.27 32.91 20.26
CA GLN A 831 10.26 32.93 19.20
C GLN A 831 9.66 31.53 19.03
N VAL A 832 8.35 31.42 19.20
CA VAL A 832 7.59 30.16 19.10
C VAL A 832 6.58 30.30 17.98
N SER A 833 6.75 29.56 16.89
CA SER A 833 5.84 29.68 15.75
C SER A 833 5.70 28.40 14.93
N TYR A 834 4.58 28.21 14.24
CA TYR A 834 4.34 27.02 13.40
C TYR A 834 4.36 25.69 14.16
N ASN A 835 4.15 25.67 15.47
CA ASN A 835 4.10 24.42 16.24
C ASN A 835 2.67 23.91 16.35
N LYS A 836 2.50 22.59 16.30
CA LYS A 836 1.26 21.91 16.66
C LYS A 836 1.32 21.47 18.11
N ILE A 837 0.40 21.96 18.93
CA ILE A 837 0.36 21.72 20.37
C ILE A 837 -1.04 21.21 20.70
N SER A 838 -1.21 19.89 20.71
CA SER A 838 -2.53 19.29 20.80
C SER A 838 -2.69 18.20 21.84
N ASP A 839 -3.90 18.05 22.37
CA ASP A 839 -4.29 16.91 23.22
C ASP A 839 -3.40 16.77 24.46
N ASN A 840 -2.88 17.88 25.00
CA ASN A 840 -2.08 17.88 26.22
C ASN A 840 -2.99 18.05 27.44
N THR A 841 -2.79 17.24 28.49
CA THR A 841 -3.80 17.16 29.57
C THR A 841 -3.74 18.31 30.59
N ASP A 842 -2.69 19.14 30.56
CA ASP A 842 -2.60 20.39 31.35
C ASP A 842 -2.65 21.62 30.42
N ILE A 843 -1.62 22.48 30.41
CA ILE A 843 -1.59 23.71 29.60
C ILE A 843 -0.82 23.49 28.29
N GLY A 844 -1.33 24.00 27.17
CA GLY A 844 -0.63 24.03 25.88
C GLY A 844 0.68 24.80 25.96
N ILE A 845 0.63 26.10 26.26
CA ILE A 845 1.82 26.95 26.49
C ILE A 845 1.71 27.69 27.83
N ALA A 846 2.70 27.58 28.71
CA ALA A 846 2.70 28.25 30.01
C ALA A 846 3.95 29.11 30.25
N LEU A 847 3.75 30.34 30.74
CA LEU A 847 4.80 31.29 31.10
C LEU A 847 4.69 31.70 32.57
N ASN A 848 5.83 31.85 33.24
CA ASN A 848 5.87 32.45 34.59
C ASN A 848 6.15 33.97 34.55
N ASN A 849 6.08 34.59 35.73
CA ASN A 849 6.29 36.02 35.94
C ASN A 849 7.73 36.53 35.81
N ILE A 850 8.65 35.68 35.34
CA ILE A 850 10.06 36.01 35.08
C ILE A 850 10.36 35.74 33.60
N THR A 851 9.37 35.94 32.72
CA THR A 851 9.52 35.86 31.26
C THR A 851 9.24 37.21 30.63
N SER A 852 9.98 37.56 29.57
CA SER A 852 9.74 38.81 28.86
C SER A 852 10.07 38.78 27.37
N ASN A 853 9.38 39.61 26.58
CA ASN A 853 9.68 39.83 25.16
C ASN A 853 9.69 38.55 24.30
N ASN A 854 8.92 37.52 24.66
CA ASN A 854 8.77 36.32 23.85
C ASN A 854 7.67 36.53 22.81
N LEU A 855 7.82 35.93 21.62
CA LEU A 855 6.92 36.11 20.48
C LEU A 855 6.29 34.76 20.08
N PHE A 856 4.96 34.69 20.09
CA PHE A 856 4.16 33.51 19.75
C PHE A 856 3.24 33.84 18.57
N PHE A 857 3.36 33.14 17.45
CA PHE A 857 2.43 33.30 16.32
C PHE A 857 2.41 32.06 15.44
N ASN A 858 1.32 31.85 14.71
CA ASN A 858 1.09 30.75 13.80
C ASN A 858 1.24 29.37 14.44
N ASN A 859 0.97 29.24 15.74
CA ASN A 859 0.90 27.94 16.41
C ASN A 859 -0.55 27.43 16.38
N GLU A 860 -0.71 26.11 16.33
CA GLU A 860 -2.00 25.41 16.35
C GLU A 860 -2.20 24.81 17.75
N LEU A 861 -3.11 25.38 18.55
CA LEU A 861 -3.42 24.91 19.90
C LEU A 861 -4.80 24.25 19.92
N LEU A 862 -4.84 22.92 20.10
CA LEU A 862 -6.07 22.13 20.01
C LEU A 862 -6.23 21.15 21.17
N ASN A 863 -7.43 21.01 21.72
CA ASN A 863 -7.81 20.03 22.73
C ASN A 863 -6.88 20.00 23.96
N ASN A 864 -6.27 21.13 24.32
CA ASN A 864 -5.53 21.22 25.58
C ASN A 864 -6.52 21.56 26.71
N SER A 865 -6.25 21.15 27.96
CA SER A 865 -7.13 21.53 29.07
C SER A 865 -7.19 23.05 29.28
N LEU A 866 -6.08 23.74 29.00
CA LEU A 866 -5.99 25.18 28.82
C LEU A 866 -5.00 25.47 27.69
N ASN A 867 -5.37 26.28 26.70
CA ASN A 867 -4.47 26.52 25.56
C ASN A 867 -3.22 27.30 25.93
N ALA A 868 -3.36 28.41 26.65
CA ALA A 868 -2.22 29.24 27.02
C ALA A 868 -2.38 29.90 28.38
N GLN A 869 -1.26 30.12 29.06
CA GLN A 869 -1.17 30.94 30.26
C GLN A 869 0.06 31.86 30.21
N ASP A 870 -0.16 33.16 30.39
CA ASP A 870 0.88 34.19 30.42
C ASP A 870 0.86 34.99 31.71
N ASN A 871 1.89 34.79 32.53
CA ASN A 871 2.12 35.58 33.75
C ASN A 871 3.30 36.56 33.60
N GLY A 872 3.91 36.64 32.42
CA GLY A 872 5.13 37.43 32.15
C GLY A 872 4.86 38.90 31.85
N ILE A 873 5.86 39.55 31.25
CA ILE A 873 5.77 40.97 30.84
C ILE A 873 6.18 41.13 29.37
N LEU A 874 5.43 41.91 28.59
CA LEU A 874 5.77 42.23 27.20
C LEU A 874 5.92 41.00 26.27
N ASN A 875 5.31 39.87 26.62
CA ASN A 875 5.18 38.75 25.69
C ASN A 875 4.10 39.09 24.65
N LEU A 876 4.35 38.75 23.39
CA LEU A 876 3.47 39.04 22.26
C LEU A 876 2.91 37.74 21.72
N TRP A 877 1.59 37.66 21.59
CA TRP A 877 0.88 36.48 21.07
C TRP A 877 0.45 36.65 19.61
N ASP A 878 1.03 37.64 18.93
CA ASP A 878 0.91 37.88 17.50
C ASP A 878 2.16 38.62 17.01
N ASN A 879 2.40 38.59 15.70
CA ASN A 879 3.51 39.33 15.08
C ASN A 879 3.10 40.70 14.49
N GLY A 880 1.92 41.21 14.86
CA GLY A 880 1.31 42.41 14.29
C GLY A 880 0.57 42.21 12.97
N ALA A 881 0.54 40.99 12.44
CA ALA A 881 -0.23 40.62 11.25
C ALA A 881 -0.98 39.29 11.42
N ILE A 882 -0.41 38.33 12.15
CA ILE A 882 -1.02 37.02 12.40
C ILE A 882 -0.68 36.55 13.82
N GLY A 883 -1.67 35.96 14.46
CA GLY A 883 -1.66 35.34 15.78
C GLY A 883 -1.59 33.83 15.69
N ASN A 884 -2.23 33.13 16.62
CA ASN A 884 -2.26 31.68 16.73
C ASN A 884 -3.69 31.14 16.50
N SER A 885 -3.80 29.85 16.21
CA SER A 885 -5.09 29.16 16.11
C SER A 885 -5.45 28.53 17.45
N TRP A 886 -6.69 28.71 17.87
CA TRP A 886 -7.20 28.24 19.16
C TRP A 886 -8.51 27.48 18.94
N ASP A 887 -8.59 26.23 19.40
CA ASP A 887 -9.81 25.40 19.28
C ASP A 887 -11.01 25.96 20.07
N ASP A 888 -10.75 26.79 21.08
CA ASP A 888 -11.75 27.47 21.90
C ASP A 888 -11.97 28.94 21.50
N TYR A 889 -11.46 29.36 20.33
CA TYR A 889 -11.74 30.69 19.80
C TYR A 889 -13.20 30.81 19.35
N LEU A 890 -13.94 31.71 20.00
CA LEU A 890 -15.37 31.96 19.73
C LEU A 890 -15.62 33.29 19.01
N GLY A 891 -14.59 33.89 18.42
CA GLY A 891 -14.70 35.15 17.69
C GLY A 891 -15.38 34.99 16.34
N THR A 892 -15.27 36.03 15.53
CA THR A 892 -15.79 36.09 14.16
C THR A 892 -14.72 36.67 13.26
N ASP A 893 -14.73 36.25 12.01
CA ASP A 893 -13.99 36.87 10.92
C ASP A 893 -15.02 37.46 9.94
N VAL A 894 -15.23 38.77 9.99
CA VAL A 894 -16.29 39.45 9.22
C VAL A 894 -15.83 39.76 7.80
N ASP A 895 -14.54 39.95 7.57
CA ASP A 895 -13.97 40.22 6.24
C ASP A 895 -13.39 38.98 5.55
N ASP A 896 -13.43 37.81 6.20
CA ASP A 896 -13.13 36.49 5.66
C ASP A 896 -11.68 36.41 5.16
N ASP A 897 -10.76 37.02 5.92
CA ASP A 897 -9.34 37.04 5.61
C ASP A 897 -8.53 35.93 6.32
N GLY A 898 -9.22 35.08 7.08
CA GLY A 898 -8.68 34.00 7.90
C GLY A 898 -8.19 34.45 9.27
N ILE A 899 -8.45 35.71 9.66
CA ILE A 899 -8.04 36.30 10.93
C ILE A 899 -9.27 36.80 11.68
N GLY A 900 -9.42 36.33 12.91
CA GLY A 900 -10.53 36.75 13.76
C GLY A 900 -10.47 38.23 14.16
N ASP A 901 -11.57 38.94 13.98
CA ASP A 901 -11.75 40.36 14.33
C ASP A 901 -11.76 40.65 15.83
N VAL A 902 -11.96 39.60 16.64
CA VAL A 902 -12.04 39.71 18.11
C VAL A 902 -10.75 39.19 18.71
N PRO A 903 -9.96 40.00 19.44
CA PRO A 903 -8.76 39.50 20.11
C PRO A 903 -9.06 38.34 21.05
N TYR A 904 -8.23 37.29 21.02
CA TYR A 904 -8.30 36.18 21.96
C TYR A 904 -7.53 36.54 23.24
N SER A 905 -8.18 36.36 24.39
CA SER A 905 -7.59 36.67 25.70
C SER A 905 -6.74 35.50 26.17
N ILE A 906 -5.50 35.77 26.58
CA ILE A 906 -4.62 34.76 27.16
C ILE A 906 -4.82 34.74 28.67
N ASP A 907 -5.06 33.56 29.24
CA ASP A 907 -5.23 33.40 30.69
C ASP A 907 -3.93 33.78 31.44
N GLY A 908 -4.04 34.30 32.66
CA GLY A 908 -2.89 34.62 33.52
C GLY A 908 -2.85 36.05 34.03
N GLU A 909 -1.76 36.41 34.70
CA GLU A 909 -1.60 37.71 35.37
C GLU A 909 -1.21 38.85 34.42
N ALA A 910 -0.74 38.55 33.20
CA ALA A 910 -0.22 39.55 32.26
C ALA A 910 -1.31 40.39 31.56
N ASN A 911 -2.56 39.91 31.50
CA ASN A 911 -3.63 40.45 30.65
C ASN A 911 -3.19 40.56 29.17
N SER A 912 -2.54 39.50 28.67
CA SER A 912 -2.08 39.41 27.29
C SER A 912 -3.22 39.05 26.34
N PHE A 913 -3.09 39.47 25.09
CA PHE A 913 -4.03 39.17 24.01
C PHE A 913 -3.27 38.73 22.77
N ASP A 914 -3.85 37.77 22.07
CA ASP A 914 -3.60 37.57 20.65
C ASP A 914 -4.56 38.49 19.88
N ASN A 915 -4.03 39.50 19.20
CA ASN A 915 -4.84 40.49 18.50
C ASN A 915 -5.29 40.05 17.11
N TYR A 916 -4.68 38.99 16.56
CA TYR A 916 -4.92 38.51 15.21
C TYR A 916 -5.10 36.98 15.22
N PRO A 917 -6.00 36.42 16.05
CA PRO A 917 -6.16 34.98 16.17
C PRO A 917 -6.52 34.39 14.80
N ILE A 918 -5.92 33.27 14.46
CA ILE A 918 -6.23 32.56 13.22
C ILE A 918 -7.64 31.98 13.36
N PHE A 919 -8.49 32.27 12.39
CA PHE A 919 -9.85 31.79 12.32
C PHE A 919 -9.99 30.80 11.17
N ASP A 920 -10.44 29.59 11.48
CA ASP A 920 -10.78 28.56 10.50
C ASP A 920 -12.21 28.09 10.79
N ASP A 921 -13.17 28.59 10.02
CA ASP A 921 -14.58 28.19 10.04
C ASP A 921 -14.93 27.17 8.94
N GLY A 922 -13.90 26.51 8.41
CA GLY A 922 -13.98 25.50 7.37
C GLY A 922 -13.70 26.04 5.96
N PRO A 923 -13.65 25.15 4.96
CA PRO A 923 -13.30 25.53 3.60
C PRO A 923 -14.38 26.39 2.94
N ASP A 924 -13.97 27.31 2.05
CA ASP A 924 -14.84 28.15 1.22
C ASP A 924 -15.47 27.36 0.07
N GLU A 925 -16.24 26.33 0.43
CA GLU A 925 -16.84 25.41 -0.50
C GLU A 925 -18.34 25.65 -0.65
N ILE A 926 -18.80 25.59 -1.91
CA ILE A 926 -20.21 25.68 -2.25
C ILE A 926 -20.87 24.34 -1.84
N PRO A 927 -21.97 24.33 -1.07
CA PRO A 927 -22.67 23.11 -0.71
C PRO A 927 -23.03 22.25 -1.93
N VAL A 928 -22.67 20.96 -1.92
CA VAL A 928 -23.02 20.02 -2.98
C VAL A 928 -24.32 19.32 -2.61
N ILE A 929 -25.29 19.28 -3.54
CA ILE A 929 -26.59 18.64 -3.31
C ILE A 929 -26.77 17.48 -4.30
N SER A 930 -26.87 16.27 -3.77
CA SER A 930 -27.19 15.06 -4.52
C SER A 930 -28.67 14.73 -4.37
N ILE A 931 -29.40 14.57 -5.47
CA ILE A 931 -30.83 14.21 -5.47
C ILE A 931 -30.95 12.73 -5.82
N TYR A 932 -31.41 11.92 -4.86
CA TYR A 932 -31.60 10.48 -5.07
C TYR A 932 -33.02 10.09 -5.45
N ASN A 933 -33.99 10.95 -5.14
CA ASN A 933 -35.40 10.78 -5.46
C ASN A 933 -36.08 12.16 -5.38
N PRO A 934 -36.96 12.56 -6.31
CA PRO A 934 -37.29 11.88 -7.57
C PRO A 934 -36.12 11.90 -8.56
N GLU A 935 -36.13 10.98 -9.52
CA GLU A 935 -35.17 10.95 -10.63
C GLU A 935 -35.64 11.83 -11.79
N ASN A 936 -34.74 12.12 -12.73
CA ASN A 936 -35.11 12.93 -13.89
C ASN A 936 -36.11 12.17 -14.77
N ASP A 937 -37.12 12.89 -15.26
CA ASP A 937 -38.22 12.40 -16.10
C ASP A 937 -39.21 11.45 -15.41
N ASP A 938 -39.13 11.31 -14.07
CA ASP A 938 -40.15 10.58 -13.30
C ASP A 938 -41.54 11.19 -13.51
N VAL A 939 -42.56 10.32 -13.58
CA VAL A 939 -43.95 10.71 -13.82
C VAL A 939 -44.78 10.59 -12.54
N PHE A 940 -45.42 11.68 -12.12
CA PHE A 940 -46.23 11.75 -10.91
C PHE A 940 -47.65 12.23 -11.19
N GLY A 941 -48.62 11.62 -10.49
CA GLY A 941 -50.04 11.97 -10.61
C GLY A 941 -50.47 13.15 -9.73
N LYS A 942 -51.69 13.04 -9.20
CA LYS A 942 -52.28 14.06 -8.28
C LYS A 942 -51.49 14.20 -6.97
N ASN A 943 -50.82 13.15 -6.52
CA ASN A 943 -50.03 13.16 -5.28
C ASN A 943 -48.63 13.72 -5.56
N ALA A 944 -48.16 14.58 -4.67
CA ALA A 944 -46.84 15.18 -4.77
C ALA A 944 -45.71 14.13 -4.62
N PRO A 945 -44.58 14.30 -5.34
CA PRO A 945 -43.48 13.35 -5.28
C PRO A 945 -42.78 13.36 -3.91
N PRO A 946 -42.31 12.20 -3.43
CA PRO A 946 -41.35 12.15 -2.33
C PRO A 946 -40.01 12.76 -2.78
N PHE A 947 -39.22 13.28 -1.83
CA PHE A 947 -37.83 13.65 -2.08
C PHE A 947 -36.88 12.94 -1.12
N ASN A 948 -35.70 12.60 -1.61
CA ASN A 948 -34.54 12.11 -0.86
C ASN A 948 -33.30 12.77 -1.45
N ILE A 949 -32.57 13.53 -0.64
CA ILE A 949 -31.38 14.26 -1.05
C ILE A 949 -30.24 14.01 -0.06
N LEU A 950 -29.03 14.35 -0.45
CA LEU A 950 -27.87 14.49 0.44
C LEU A 950 -27.27 15.87 0.18
N ILE A 951 -26.88 16.54 1.26
CA ILE A 951 -26.18 17.82 1.19
C ILE A 951 -24.82 17.62 1.86
N GLU A 952 -23.76 17.84 1.09
CA GLU A 952 -22.37 17.76 1.54
C GLU A 952 -21.84 19.18 1.69
N THR A 953 -21.64 19.62 2.94
CA THR A 953 -21.08 20.93 3.27
C THR A 953 -20.64 20.96 4.74
N TYR A 954 -19.59 21.73 5.03
CA TYR A 954 -19.31 22.16 6.40
C TYR A 954 -20.38 23.18 6.84
N ASN A 955 -20.90 23.00 8.06
CA ASN A 955 -21.82 23.96 8.72
C ASN A 955 -23.04 24.41 7.87
N LEU A 956 -23.91 23.47 7.47
CA LEU A 956 -25.16 23.79 6.79
C LEU A 956 -26.04 24.75 7.63
N ASP A 957 -26.36 25.92 7.09
CA ASP A 957 -27.20 26.94 7.75
C ASP A 957 -28.68 26.76 7.38
N SER A 958 -28.98 26.75 6.08
CA SER A 958 -30.36 26.66 5.61
C SER A 958 -30.49 25.87 4.32
N SER A 959 -31.64 25.24 4.12
CA SER A 959 -31.96 24.53 2.89
C SER A 959 -33.44 24.63 2.56
N TRP A 960 -33.76 24.67 1.27
CA TRP A 960 -35.13 24.81 0.76
C TRP A 960 -35.24 24.26 -0.67
N TYR A 961 -36.46 24.08 -1.17
CA TYR A 961 -36.70 23.84 -2.59
C TYR A 961 -37.71 24.82 -3.17
N THR A 962 -37.77 24.85 -4.49
CA THR A 962 -38.76 25.59 -5.28
C THR A 962 -39.25 24.76 -6.46
N LEU A 963 -40.52 24.97 -6.84
CA LEU A 963 -41.14 24.41 -8.04
C LEU A 963 -41.38 25.48 -9.12
N ASP A 964 -41.18 26.76 -8.79
CA ASP A 964 -41.56 27.92 -9.61
C ASP A 964 -40.39 28.87 -9.90
N GLY A 965 -39.16 28.34 -9.86
CA GLY A 965 -37.94 29.10 -10.16
C GLY A 965 -37.53 30.08 -9.06
N GLY A 966 -37.97 29.85 -7.82
CA GLY A 966 -37.55 30.60 -6.63
C GLY A 966 -38.51 31.73 -6.22
N ILE A 967 -39.72 31.78 -6.79
CA ILE A 967 -40.76 32.73 -6.36
C ILE A 967 -41.32 32.28 -5.01
N THR A 968 -41.53 30.97 -4.85
CA THR A 968 -41.93 30.33 -3.60
C THR A 968 -40.82 29.38 -3.15
N ASN A 969 -40.26 29.64 -1.96
CA ASN A 969 -39.23 28.82 -1.34
C ASN A 969 -39.81 28.07 -0.14
N ILE A 970 -39.70 26.74 -0.15
CA ILE A 970 -40.15 25.90 0.96
C ILE A 970 -38.95 25.33 1.69
N SER A 971 -38.76 25.76 2.94
CA SER A 971 -37.71 25.27 3.81
C SER A 971 -37.85 23.77 4.07
N ILE A 972 -36.73 23.06 4.05
CA ILE A 972 -36.66 21.64 4.41
C ILE A 972 -35.93 21.49 5.74
N THR A 973 -36.47 20.65 6.63
CA THR A 973 -35.92 20.40 7.96
C THR A 973 -35.28 19.01 8.08
N GLY A 974 -35.20 18.29 6.96
CA GLY A 974 -34.63 16.96 6.84
C GLY A 974 -34.45 16.60 5.37
N PHE A 975 -33.54 15.67 5.08
CA PHE A 975 -33.15 15.34 3.72
C PHE A 975 -34.03 14.28 3.04
N THR A 976 -35.09 13.84 3.72
CA THR A 976 -36.16 13.02 3.15
C THR A 976 -37.52 13.64 3.47
N GLY A 977 -38.45 13.59 2.53
CA GLY A 977 -39.77 14.18 2.71
C GLY A 977 -40.68 14.00 1.51
N THR A 978 -41.70 14.85 1.41
CA THR A 978 -42.59 14.93 0.25
C THR A 978 -42.73 16.38 -0.14
N ILE A 979 -42.70 16.64 -1.45
CA ILE A 979 -42.96 17.96 -2.00
C ILE A 979 -44.32 18.44 -1.53
N ASN A 980 -44.43 19.73 -1.24
CA ASN A 980 -45.63 20.30 -0.65
C ASN A 980 -46.83 20.10 -1.58
N GLN A 981 -47.86 19.42 -1.07
CA GLN A 981 -49.02 19.04 -1.86
C GLN A 981 -49.81 20.25 -2.39
N ASP A 982 -49.90 21.34 -1.63
CA ASP A 982 -50.64 22.54 -2.05
C ASP A 982 -49.89 23.28 -3.17
N GLU A 983 -48.56 23.31 -3.13
CA GLU A 983 -47.75 23.83 -4.23
C GLU A 983 -47.81 22.93 -5.45
N TRP A 984 -47.71 21.61 -5.27
CA TRP A 984 -47.84 20.63 -6.35
C TRP A 984 -49.19 20.76 -7.07
N ASN A 985 -50.28 21.02 -6.34
CA ASN A 985 -51.63 21.17 -6.89
C ASN A 985 -51.81 22.38 -7.82
N LYS A 986 -50.87 23.33 -7.86
CA LYS A 986 -50.94 24.51 -8.73
C LYS A 986 -50.63 24.21 -10.20
N PHE A 987 -49.90 23.12 -10.46
CA PHE A 987 -49.46 22.70 -11.79
C PHE A 987 -50.47 21.76 -12.46
N ASN A 988 -50.61 21.85 -13.78
CA ASN A 988 -51.45 20.94 -14.59
C ASN A 988 -50.61 19.74 -15.08
N SER A 989 -51.04 19.05 -16.15
CA SER A 989 -50.18 18.07 -16.82
C SER A 989 -49.05 18.79 -17.57
N GLU A 990 -47.85 18.84 -16.98
CA GLU A 990 -46.69 19.55 -17.50
C GLU A 990 -45.38 19.08 -16.84
N THR A 991 -44.24 19.42 -17.44
CA THR A 991 -42.92 19.22 -16.83
C THR A 991 -42.66 20.28 -15.77
N ILE A 992 -42.24 19.84 -14.58
CA ILE A 992 -41.96 20.67 -13.42
C ILE A 992 -40.50 20.48 -13.03
N THR A 993 -39.76 21.59 -12.90
CA THR A 993 -38.40 21.59 -12.35
C THR A 993 -38.47 21.74 -10.84
N ILE A 994 -37.88 20.79 -10.10
CA ILE A 994 -37.71 20.90 -8.65
C ILE A 994 -36.25 21.24 -8.42
N ARG A 995 -36.01 22.42 -7.86
CA ARG A 995 -34.65 22.87 -7.52
C ARG A 995 -34.49 22.95 -6.02
N PHE A 996 -33.52 22.21 -5.49
CA PHE A 996 -33.09 22.24 -4.10
C PHE A 996 -31.93 23.20 -3.93
N TYR A 997 -31.93 23.93 -2.83
CA TYR A 997 -30.90 24.89 -2.45
C TYR A 997 -30.37 24.54 -1.05
N ALA A 998 -29.09 24.83 -0.86
CA ALA A 998 -28.41 24.70 0.41
C ALA A 998 -27.47 25.90 0.58
N ASN A 999 -27.52 26.52 1.74
CA ASN A 999 -26.66 27.63 2.13
C ASN A 999 -25.87 27.23 3.37
N ASN A 1000 -24.56 27.38 3.34
CA ASN A 1000 -23.74 27.20 4.55
C ASN A 1000 -23.72 28.47 5.39
N SER A 1001 -23.17 28.37 6.60
CA SER A 1001 -23.06 29.49 7.55
C SER A 1001 -22.28 30.69 7.02
N LYS A 1002 -21.42 30.51 6.01
CA LYS A 1002 -20.67 31.58 5.33
C LYS A 1002 -21.46 32.28 4.21
N GLY A 1003 -22.64 31.76 3.84
CA GLY A 1003 -23.46 32.34 2.77
C GLY A 1003 -23.17 31.81 1.37
N PHE A 1004 -22.34 30.75 1.23
CA PHE A 1004 -22.16 30.07 -0.04
C PHE A 1004 -23.40 29.24 -0.38
N LEU A 1005 -24.03 29.59 -1.51
CA LEU A 1005 -25.28 29.01 -1.96
C LEU A 1005 -25.03 27.95 -3.04
N GLY A 1006 -25.27 26.69 -2.71
CA GLY A 1006 -25.33 25.57 -3.64
C GLY A 1006 -26.76 25.28 -4.09
N PHE A 1007 -26.91 24.72 -5.29
CA PHE A 1007 -28.19 24.19 -5.75
C PHE A 1007 -28.02 22.96 -6.64
N SER A 1008 -29.04 22.12 -6.67
CA SER A 1008 -29.19 21.01 -7.61
C SER A 1008 -30.66 20.93 -8.04
N GLU A 1009 -30.91 20.46 -9.25
CA GLU A 1009 -32.27 20.40 -9.80
C GLU A 1009 -32.52 19.13 -10.59
N ILE A 1010 -33.79 18.73 -10.60
CA ILE A 1010 -34.31 17.66 -11.43
C ILE A 1010 -35.55 18.15 -12.17
N THR A 1011 -35.94 17.44 -13.22
CA THR A 1011 -37.22 17.65 -13.90
C THR A 1011 -38.08 16.40 -13.77
N VAL A 1012 -39.34 16.59 -13.40
CA VAL A 1012 -40.36 15.51 -13.34
C VAL A 1012 -41.54 15.90 -14.22
N TYR A 1013 -42.31 14.93 -14.70
CA TYR A 1013 -43.55 15.17 -15.40
C TYR A 1013 -44.75 14.95 -14.48
N LYS A 1014 -45.65 15.92 -14.41
CA LYS A 1014 -46.94 15.74 -13.75
C LYS A 1014 -47.97 15.31 -14.79
N ASP A 1015 -48.74 14.26 -14.48
CA ASP A 1015 -49.82 13.79 -15.34
C ASP A 1015 -51.13 13.59 -14.56
N ILE A 1016 -52.12 14.41 -14.91
CA ILE A 1016 -53.49 14.34 -14.35
C ILE A 1016 -54.54 14.22 -15.46
N THR A 1017 -54.11 13.95 -16.69
CA THR A 1017 -54.95 13.91 -17.87
C THR A 1017 -55.58 12.53 -18.02
N ASP A 1018 -56.88 12.47 -18.26
CA ASP A 1018 -57.55 11.19 -18.55
C ASP A 1018 -57.25 10.77 -20.00
N PRO A 1019 -57.00 9.47 -20.26
CA PRO A 1019 -56.83 8.94 -21.62
C PRO A 1019 -57.95 9.36 -22.58
N GLU A 1020 -57.63 9.85 -23.78
CA GLU A 1020 -58.65 10.22 -24.77
C GLU A 1020 -58.99 9.04 -25.69
N ILE A 1021 -60.28 8.69 -25.79
CA ILE A 1021 -60.74 7.52 -26.56
C ILE A 1021 -61.71 7.95 -27.65
N THR A 1022 -61.32 7.70 -28.89
CA THR A 1022 -62.17 7.86 -30.08
C THR A 1022 -62.67 6.49 -30.54
N VAL A 1023 -63.98 6.35 -30.78
CA VAL A 1023 -64.56 5.13 -31.37
C VAL A 1023 -64.72 5.34 -32.87
N ASN A 1024 -63.97 4.58 -33.66
CA ASN A 1024 -64.02 4.60 -35.12
C ASN A 1024 -65.13 3.68 -35.65
N ASN A 1025 -65.42 2.58 -34.96
CA ASN A 1025 -66.49 1.62 -35.28
C ASN A 1025 -66.96 0.89 -34.00
N PRO A 1026 -68.25 0.52 -33.84
CA PRO A 1026 -69.39 0.73 -34.75
C PRO A 1026 -69.89 2.18 -34.79
N GLU A 1027 -70.65 2.54 -35.84
CA GLU A 1027 -71.26 3.88 -35.96
C GLU A 1027 -72.59 3.97 -35.16
N VAL A 1028 -72.93 5.19 -34.71
CA VAL A 1028 -74.18 5.42 -33.98
C VAL A 1028 -75.40 5.12 -34.86
N GLY A 1029 -76.30 4.28 -34.36
CA GLY A 1029 -77.55 3.90 -35.04
C GLY A 1029 -77.44 2.69 -35.96
N GLU A 1030 -76.27 2.04 -36.05
CA GLU A 1030 -76.13 0.77 -36.75
C GLU A 1030 -76.97 -0.35 -36.12
N THR A 1031 -77.48 -1.26 -36.96
CA THR A 1031 -78.32 -2.38 -36.53
C THR A 1031 -77.59 -3.69 -36.75
N PHE A 1032 -77.50 -4.49 -35.68
CA PHE A 1032 -76.87 -5.80 -35.66
C PHE A 1032 -77.89 -6.87 -35.25
N GLU A 1033 -77.82 -8.05 -35.88
CA GLU A 1033 -78.69 -9.18 -35.56
C GLU A 1033 -77.99 -10.12 -34.56
N ALA A 1034 -77.77 -11.40 -34.93
CA ALA A 1034 -77.14 -12.40 -34.07
C ALA A 1034 -75.61 -12.23 -33.95
N SER A 1035 -74.95 -11.63 -34.94
CA SER A 1035 -73.49 -11.46 -34.89
C SER A 1035 -73.09 -10.19 -34.12
N PRO A 1036 -72.13 -10.28 -33.18
CA PRO A 1036 -71.64 -9.11 -32.45
C PRO A 1036 -70.93 -8.10 -33.38
N PRO A 1037 -70.99 -6.80 -33.05
CA PRO A 1037 -70.29 -5.78 -33.82
C PRO A 1037 -68.77 -5.86 -33.64
N ILE A 1038 -68.04 -5.42 -34.66
CA ILE A 1038 -66.59 -5.18 -34.59
C ILE A 1038 -66.39 -3.82 -33.92
N TYR A 1039 -65.44 -3.72 -32.99
CA TYR A 1039 -64.97 -2.45 -32.48
C TYR A 1039 -63.64 -2.06 -33.12
N ASP A 1040 -63.48 -0.76 -33.36
CA ASP A 1040 -62.23 -0.10 -33.73
C ASP A 1040 -62.17 1.21 -32.93
N ILE A 1041 -61.14 1.36 -32.11
CA ILE A 1041 -60.94 2.52 -31.25
C ILE A 1041 -59.53 3.10 -31.43
N THR A 1042 -59.37 4.36 -31.10
CA THR A 1042 -58.07 5.02 -30.98
C THR A 1042 -57.96 5.59 -29.58
N VAL A 1043 -56.95 5.16 -28.83
CA VAL A 1043 -56.62 5.67 -27.50
C VAL A 1043 -55.37 6.53 -27.62
N ASN A 1044 -55.48 7.81 -27.25
CA ASN A 1044 -54.37 8.74 -27.20
C ASN A 1044 -53.91 8.87 -25.74
N GLU A 1045 -52.91 8.07 -25.38
CA GLU A 1045 -52.30 8.01 -24.05
C GLU A 1045 -50.87 7.45 -24.19
N GLU A 1046 -49.87 8.15 -23.65
CA GLU A 1046 -48.46 7.73 -23.70
C GLU A 1046 -48.15 6.67 -22.62
N ASN A 1047 -48.85 6.72 -21.48
CA ASN A 1047 -48.66 5.85 -20.32
C ASN A 1047 -49.82 4.86 -20.13
N LEU A 1048 -50.35 4.30 -21.23
CA LEU A 1048 -51.54 3.47 -21.21
C LEU A 1048 -51.34 2.16 -20.42
N ASP A 1049 -52.22 1.88 -19.46
CA ASP A 1049 -52.21 0.66 -18.65
C ASP A 1049 -53.22 -0.38 -19.16
N THR A 1050 -54.53 -0.11 -19.05
CA THR A 1050 -55.57 -1.05 -19.49
C THR A 1050 -56.69 -0.38 -20.27
N ILE A 1051 -57.36 -1.16 -21.13
CA ILE A 1051 -58.55 -0.74 -21.89
C ILE A 1051 -59.67 -1.75 -21.64
N TRP A 1052 -60.91 -1.28 -21.51
CA TRP A 1052 -62.10 -2.14 -21.42
C TRP A 1052 -63.33 -1.50 -22.06
N TYR A 1053 -64.38 -2.27 -22.29
CA TYR A 1053 -65.69 -1.73 -22.66
C TYR A 1053 -66.81 -2.32 -21.81
N THR A 1054 -67.97 -1.67 -21.88
CA THR A 1054 -69.23 -2.12 -21.30
C THR A 1054 -70.36 -2.04 -22.31
N LEU A 1055 -71.33 -2.94 -22.18
CA LEU A 1055 -72.59 -2.95 -22.94
C LEU A 1055 -73.80 -2.57 -22.06
N ASP A 1056 -73.58 -2.38 -20.76
CA ASP A 1056 -74.62 -2.28 -19.72
C ASP A 1056 -74.38 -1.10 -18.77
N ASP A 1057 -73.83 0.01 -19.29
CA ASP A 1057 -73.51 1.24 -18.56
C ASP A 1057 -72.57 1.00 -17.34
N GLY A 1058 -71.66 0.04 -17.45
CA GLY A 1058 -70.56 -0.19 -16.50
C GLY A 1058 -70.84 -1.23 -15.42
N ALA A 1059 -71.91 -2.01 -15.53
CA ALA A 1059 -72.18 -3.12 -14.60
C ALA A 1059 -71.28 -4.34 -14.88
N THR A 1060 -70.89 -4.54 -16.14
CA THR A 1060 -69.95 -5.56 -16.59
C THR A 1060 -68.84 -4.91 -17.44
N ASN A 1061 -67.59 -5.05 -17.00
CA ASN A 1061 -66.41 -4.55 -17.71
C ASN A 1061 -65.68 -5.70 -18.39
N ILE A 1062 -65.39 -5.54 -19.68
CA ILE A 1062 -64.67 -6.53 -20.48
C ILE A 1062 -63.37 -5.91 -20.97
N THR A 1063 -62.26 -6.36 -20.40
CA THR A 1063 -60.90 -5.91 -20.75
C THR A 1063 -60.52 -6.38 -22.15
N ILE A 1064 -59.88 -5.50 -22.92
CA ILE A 1064 -59.41 -5.76 -24.28
C ILE A 1064 -57.92 -5.44 -24.38
N SER A 1065 -57.19 -6.20 -25.20
CA SER A 1065 -55.74 -6.07 -25.39
C SER A 1065 -55.36 -5.43 -26.74
N GLU A 1066 -56.34 -5.24 -27.63
CA GLU A 1066 -56.14 -4.67 -28.96
C GLU A 1066 -57.17 -3.57 -29.20
N ASN A 1067 -56.79 -2.54 -29.97
CA ASN A 1067 -57.67 -1.42 -30.32
C ASN A 1067 -58.72 -1.79 -31.37
N THR A 1068 -58.63 -2.98 -31.97
CA THR A 1068 -59.61 -3.51 -32.91
C THR A 1068 -59.96 -4.94 -32.55
N GLY A 1069 -61.25 -5.28 -32.57
CA GLY A 1069 -61.68 -6.64 -32.23
C GLY A 1069 -63.18 -6.83 -32.40
N ILE A 1070 -63.71 -7.93 -31.88
CA ILE A 1070 -65.14 -8.24 -31.92
C ILE A 1070 -65.68 -8.14 -30.50
N ILE A 1071 -66.85 -7.51 -30.31
CA ILE A 1071 -67.52 -7.53 -29.01
C ILE A 1071 -67.79 -8.98 -28.60
N ASP A 1072 -67.53 -9.29 -27.33
CA ASP A 1072 -67.61 -10.65 -26.80
C ASP A 1072 -68.98 -11.25 -27.07
N GLU A 1073 -68.99 -12.44 -27.67
CA GLU A 1073 -70.21 -13.09 -28.14
C GLU A 1073 -71.16 -13.43 -26.98
N THR A 1074 -70.62 -13.81 -25.82
CA THR A 1074 -71.42 -14.14 -24.63
C THR A 1074 -72.06 -12.88 -24.05
N ALA A 1075 -71.28 -11.79 -23.97
CA ALA A 1075 -71.76 -10.49 -23.52
C ALA A 1075 -72.82 -9.94 -24.48
N TRP A 1076 -72.60 -10.06 -25.80
CA TRP A 1076 -73.55 -9.65 -26.82
C TRP A 1076 -74.85 -10.44 -26.73
N ASP A 1077 -74.79 -11.78 -26.65
CA ASP A 1077 -75.96 -12.65 -26.55
C ASP A 1077 -76.82 -12.38 -25.32
N SER A 1078 -76.19 -11.98 -24.22
CA SER A 1078 -76.88 -11.63 -22.97
C SER A 1078 -77.73 -10.35 -23.06
N GLN A 1079 -77.48 -9.49 -24.05
CA GLN A 1079 -78.22 -8.24 -24.21
C GLN A 1079 -79.62 -8.45 -24.84
N PRO A 1080 -80.66 -7.75 -24.36
CA PRO A 1080 -82.00 -7.82 -24.94
C PRO A 1080 -82.05 -7.16 -26.33
N ASN A 1081 -83.04 -7.53 -27.15
CA ASN A 1081 -83.30 -6.80 -28.40
C ASN A 1081 -83.76 -5.37 -28.09
N GLY A 1082 -83.23 -4.38 -28.83
CA GLY A 1082 -83.44 -2.95 -28.59
C GLY A 1082 -82.15 -2.14 -28.70
N TYR A 1083 -82.13 -0.94 -28.12
CA TYR A 1083 -80.95 -0.09 -28.11
C TYR A 1083 -79.90 -0.61 -27.11
N ILE A 1084 -78.68 -0.81 -27.59
CA ILE A 1084 -77.50 -1.20 -26.79
C ILE A 1084 -76.52 -0.03 -26.79
N THR A 1085 -76.03 0.33 -25.61
CA THR A 1085 -75.01 1.38 -25.46
C THR A 1085 -73.66 0.70 -25.23
N ILE A 1086 -72.72 0.95 -26.15
CA ILE A 1086 -71.32 0.56 -25.97
C ILE A 1086 -70.54 1.78 -25.48
N ARG A 1087 -69.75 1.60 -24.43
CA ARG A 1087 -68.77 2.61 -23.99
C ARG A 1087 -67.43 1.96 -23.72
N PHE A 1088 -66.37 2.57 -24.26
CA PHE A 1088 -64.99 2.16 -24.04
C PHE A 1088 -64.36 3.02 -22.96
N TYR A 1089 -63.41 2.45 -22.24
CA TYR A 1089 -62.65 3.08 -21.17
C TYR A 1089 -61.20 2.69 -21.28
N ALA A 1090 -60.32 3.56 -20.82
CA ALA A 1090 -58.89 3.34 -20.77
C ALA A 1090 -58.36 3.98 -19.48
N ASN A 1091 -57.40 3.35 -18.82
CA ASN A 1091 -56.67 3.96 -17.74
C ASN A 1091 -55.18 4.03 -18.06
N ASP A 1092 -54.51 5.05 -17.53
CA ASP A 1092 -53.05 5.13 -17.54
C ASP A 1092 -52.44 4.43 -16.30
N THR A 1093 -51.12 4.35 -16.26
CA THR A 1093 -50.34 3.75 -15.15
C THR A 1093 -50.46 4.52 -13.83
N LEU A 1094 -50.99 5.75 -13.85
CA LEU A 1094 -51.23 6.60 -12.68
C LEU A 1094 -52.68 6.52 -12.17
N GLY A 1095 -53.54 5.79 -12.87
CA GLY A 1095 -54.93 5.55 -12.51
C GLY A 1095 -55.92 6.64 -12.95
N ASN A 1096 -55.54 7.53 -13.87
CA ASN A 1096 -56.49 8.41 -14.57
C ASN A 1096 -57.34 7.56 -15.53
N VAL A 1097 -58.64 7.84 -15.65
CA VAL A 1097 -59.58 6.96 -16.39
C VAL A 1097 -60.37 7.77 -17.39
N GLY A 1098 -60.06 7.52 -18.67
CA GLY A 1098 -60.79 8.03 -19.81
C GLY A 1098 -62.01 7.20 -20.15
N ALA A 1099 -63.03 7.85 -20.72
CA ALA A 1099 -64.21 7.18 -21.25
C ALA A 1099 -64.58 7.75 -22.62
N SER A 1100 -64.90 6.88 -23.57
CA SER A 1100 -65.40 7.30 -24.87
C SER A 1100 -66.80 7.90 -24.77
N SER A 1101 -67.21 8.65 -25.80
CA SER A 1101 -68.64 8.92 -25.99
C SER A 1101 -69.42 7.61 -26.14
N PRO A 1102 -70.65 7.49 -25.59
CA PRO A 1102 -71.45 6.30 -25.73
C PRO A 1102 -71.89 6.11 -27.19
N VAL A 1103 -71.67 4.92 -27.73
CA VAL A 1103 -72.15 4.53 -29.05
C VAL A 1103 -73.42 3.72 -28.88
N ILE A 1104 -74.54 4.26 -29.35
CA ILE A 1104 -75.84 3.60 -29.28
C ILE A 1104 -76.11 2.88 -30.59
N ILE A 1105 -76.21 1.56 -30.53
CA ILE A 1105 -76.54 0.68 -31.66
C ILE A 1105 -77.85 -0.06 -31.38
N THR A 1106 -78.41 -0.75 -32.37
CA THR A 1106 -79.65 -1.54 -32.22
C THR A 1106 -79.38 -3.02 -32.40
N LYS A 1107 -79.79 -3.85 -31.43
CA LYS A 1107 -79.84 -5.32 -31.55
C LYS A 1107 -81.26 -5.75 -31.95
N ASP A 1108 -81.42 -6.32 -33.14
CA ASP A 1108 -82.74 -6.76 -33.64
C ASP A 1108 -82.92 -8.29 -33.52
N ALA A 1109 -84.18 -8.74 -33.46
CA ALA A 1109 -84.51 -10.15 -33.33
C ALA A 1109 -84.09 -10.95 -34.59
N PRO A 1110 -83.51 -12.16 -34.46
CA PRO A 1110 -83.27 -13.01 -35.62
C PRO A 1110 -84.60 -13.30 -36.33
N GLN A 1111 -84.71 -12.89 -37.60
CA GLN A 1111 -85.87 -13.18 -38.45
C GLN A 1111 -86.01 -14.71 -38.61
N THR A 1112 -87.04 -15.30 -38.00
CA THR A 1112 -87.39 -16.70 -38.28
C THR A 1112 -88.18 -16.79 -39.58
N PRO A 1113 -87.77 -17.65 -40.53
CA PRO A 1113 -88.38 -17.73 -41.86
C PRO A 1113 -89.72 -18.50 -41.82
N PRO A 1114 -90.80 -18.02 -42.47
CA PRO A 1114 -91.97 -18.84 -42.74
C PRO A 1114 -91.89 -19.49 -44.13
N GLY A 1115 -91.82 -20.83 -44.14
CA GLY A 1115 -92.53 -21.64 -45.12
C GLY A 1115 -91.83 -21.89 -46.47
N ASN A 1116 -91.00 -22.94 -46.50
CA ASN A 1116 -90.69 -23.66 -47.71
C ASN A 1116 -91.95 -24.42 -48.19
N ILE A 1117 -92.56 -23.99 -49.30
CA ILE A 1117 -93.40 -24.83 -50.16
C ILE A 1117 -92.67 -25.02 -51.49
N PHE A 1118 -91.69 -25.93 -51.45
CA PHE A 1118 -91.67 -27.16 -52.21
C PHE A 1118 -91.85 -27.08 -53.73
N ALA A 1119 -90.71 -27.38 -54.37
CA ALA A 1119 -90.55 -28.32 -55.47
C ALA A 1119 -91.19 -27.94 -56.82
N ILE A 1120 -90.33 -27.82 -57.84
CA ILE A 1120 -90.30 -28.74 -58.99
C ILE A 1120 -89.15 -28.33 -59.94
N PHE A 1121 -88.38 -29.34 -60.39
CA PHE A 1121 -87.21 -29.33 -61.31
C PHE A 1121 -85.88 -28.87 -60.69
N LEU A 1122 -84.90 -29.73 -60.36
CA LEU A 1122 -84.44 -30.89 -61.15
C LEU A 1122 -83.97 -32.02 -60.21
N LEU A 1123 -84.79 -33.05 -60.08
CA LEU A 1123 -84.42 -34.37 -59.60
C LEU A 1123 -84.09 -35.20 -60.85
N PHE A 1124 -82.82 -35.22 -61.26
CA PHE A 1124 -82.23 -36.34 -62.02
C PHE A 1124 -80.77 -36.48 -61.54
N ILE A 1125 -80.54 -37.07 -60.37
CA ILE A 1125 -80.59 -38.51 -60.04
C ILE A 1125 -79.45 -39.31 -60.67
N ILE A 1126 -78.49 -39.58 -59.78
CA ILE A 1126 -77.86 -40.88 -59.51
C ILE A 1126 -77.02 -41.47 -60.64
N ILE A 1127 -75.71 -41.55 -60.41
CA ILE A 1127 -74.87 -42.76 -60.42
C ILE A 1127 -73.41 -42.33 -60.15
N GLY A 1128 -72.74 -43.00 -59.20
CA GLY A 1128 -71.27 -43.04 -59.10
C GLY A 1128 -70.68 -42.32 -57.88
N ALA A 1129 -70.84 -42.86 -56.66
CA ALA A 1129 -69.93 -43.87 -56.07
C ALA A 1129 -68.53 -43.28 -55.78
N ALA A 1130 -68.02 -43.31 -54.54
CA ALA A 1130 -67.54 -44.56 -53.93
C ALA A 1130 -66.86 -45.50 -54.94
N ALA A 1131 -65.97 -44.99 -55.78
CA ALA A 1131 -64.96 -45.78 -56.51
C ALA A 1131 -63.92 -44.86 -57.20
N ALA A 1132 -62.98 -44.27 -56.44
CA ALA A 1132 -61.64 -43.87 -56.90
C ALA A 1132 -61.01 -42.92 -55.84
N ILE A 1133 -60.07 -43.29 -54.95
CA ILE A 1133 -59.06 -44.37 -54.96
C ILE A 1133 -58.31 -44.47 -56.32
N GLY A 1134 -58.54 -43.55 -57.25
CA GLY A 1134 -58.08 -43.66 -58.64
C GLY A 1134 -57.18 -42.53 -59.11
N VAL A 1135 -57.35 -41.27 -58.69
CA VAL A 1135 -56.56 -40.17 -59.29
C VAL A 1135 -55.35 -39.77 -58.43
N ILE A 1136 -55.41 -39.97 -57.12
CA ILE A 1136 -54.20 -39.95 -56.26
C ILE A 1136 -53.39 -41.25 -56.42
N LEU A 1137 -53.99 -42.36 -56.89
CA LEU A 1137 -53.26 -43.59 -57.26
C LEU A 1137 -52.87 -43.66 -58.75
N PHE A 1138 -53.42 -42.84 -59.66
CA PHE A 1138 -52.98 -42.83 -61.08
C PHE A 1138 -51.88 -41.79 -61.37
N LEU A 1139 -51.71 -40.75 -60.54
CA LEU A 1139 -50.58 -39.83 -60.69
C LEU A 1139 -49.38 -40.13 -59.77
N LEU A 1140 -49.55 -40.96 -58.73
CA LEU A 1140 -48.44 -41.45 -57.89
C LEU A 1140 -47.97 -42.89 -58.19
N TYR A 1141 -48.74 -43.72 -58.92
CA TYR A 1141 -48.37 -45.12 -59.27
C TYR A 1141 -47.96 -45.29 -60.76
N ARG A 1142 -47.76 -44.22 -61.55
CA ARG A 1142 -47.16 -44.39 -62.89
C ARG A 1142 -46.48 -43.17 -63.53
N LYS A 1143 -45.55 -42.57 -62.80
CA LYS A 1143 -44.23 -42.29 -63.37
C LYS A 1143 -43.22 -42.29 -62.23
N PHE A 1144 -42.56 -43.36 -61.82
CA PHE A 1144 -42.40 -44.75 -62.24
C PHE A 1144 -41.65 -45.37 -61.03
N ARG A 1145 -41.91 -46.63 -60.71
CA ARG A 1145 -41.49 -47.33 -59.48
C ARG A 1145 -42.31 -47.01 -58.23
N THR A 1146 -43.47 -47.63 -58.15
CA THR A 1146 -44.24 -48.30 -59.22
C THR A 1146 -45.58 -48.39 -58.60
#